data_AF-A0A254RIH7-F1
#
_entry.id   AF-A0A254RIH7-F1
#
_cell.length_a   1.000
_cell.length_b   1.000
_cell.length_c   1.000
_cell.angle_alpha   90.00
_cell.angle_beta   90.00
_cell.angle_gamma   90.00
#
_symmetry.space_group_name_H-M   'P 1'
#
loop_
_entity.id
_entity.type
_entity.pdbx_description
1 polymer ?
#
loop_
_entity_poly.entity_id
_entity_poly.type
_entity_poly.pdbx_seq_one_letter_code
_entity_poly.pdbx_strand_id
1 'polypeptide(L)'
;MVSLLLMKSMRKMRLNCAVLLMAIALVGCCEDYYYENADTDYTKVSSHDVSGAISIKDRALGGKIVIPSDKGKDIFVPEKVRLVLLDSSLAATDTLKGSIVKDDAIGYEFSARNYKSPYVKILVKGKWKLYGSKAVSTTFETISDISNEMNPLVDLMTHLEVPLVEALVDEGYPFKAAKQLAMQKFSENFGLKYVNAPAESYEREFVEVGTMYAFLLRGRSDSEFLENIEDFRLDMEDGVLDDTLAMIDFADYAVEDWLRLDSLLRQLNPASGHWNWKLAGRLVERAYGLSSCENDSTGKVGKVKAKGSKYKGDSLVCDVAKPGDDYFYRALTPLERELGPCGYRADGKDKFASIGDSLFYVCNYQPIWIDELEDSGSIEKWREASWGVTLNKVLGPCNKEVLKVEGSENEYRSLIRKKLGDTVYVCQYDYLFWKNEGTDSLLYFLGDCGVKNLWSLEKLGDSSEYVCTYDSWVSANDTLKFLSEQRRCDKETDSLRTFSFGSTYYICDDVKWGKDSVYTFKDTTQAYADSLDKVYFFKKECSVLADTVKYYYDSLSSQYYHCEIRNNKIKFYEVEEEKGRTYFCGEFAKTLTGCSAESDTTEVVSCPYNTKETWVNAESDGYYHCSHVDDGYTYVQIPYWEVNYYNSLHESGNLEPCNPQSDTLEYKRDSYGYYYYCVEEGGEWKNELIELDSLKEKLVDEWVKTLEPCNAENARWKRYYKSFLYEKRYVVCDYDMDSNFTLLKVDEPYYSNYPEREYLMKVKPPLEACSEEQMAARGTPVEVVNGSITDPRDGRNYRVVTIGEQTWMAENLGYYDTLAAPNLVNRSDCSKVPTLCSTTGRLYFWDAVVGVPSDFNADTIQTRLCAPVQGICPAGWHVPSVEEWSRLFQYVSYHNNGAGYGGSLKAETGWAVNPRVKDIFGFSVAPVSWTTDASAYFATSEIDASSRIRRNAVIQFTYSSGSPTINEDSMSRSFSVRCVKD
;
A
#
# COMPACT_ATOMS: atom_id res chain seq x y z
N MET A 1 -7.22 -62.28 14.69
CA MET A 1 -5.90 -62.16 14.05
C MET A 1 -5.65 -60.67 13.89
N VAL A 2 -4.71 -60.10 14.66
CA VAL A 2 -4.22 -58.69 14.69
C VAL A 2 -5.25 -57.55 14.55
N SER A 3 -5.46 -56.64 15.52
CA SER A 3 -5.09 -56.59 16.94
C SER A 3 -5.93 -55.56 17.72
N LEU A 4 -6.33 -55.93 18.95
CA LEU A 4 -6.46 -55.13 20.20
C LEU A 4 -7.00 -53.68 20.16
N LEU A 5 -8.14 -53.39 20.81
CA LEU A 5 -8.34 -52.98 22.24
C LEU A 5 -7.90 -51.52 22.52
N LEU A 6 -8.69 -50.66 23.21
CA LEU A 6 -9.41 -50.87 24.48
C LEU A 6 -10.78 -50.14 24.62
N MET A 7 -11.70 -50.79 25.36
CA MET A 7 -12.67 -50.29 26.39
C MET A 7 -13.35 -48.90 26.23
N LYS A 8 -14.70 -48.79 26.14
CA LYS A 8 -15.75 -48.87 27.21
C LYS A 8 -15.63 -47.73 28.27
N SER A 9 -16.67 -46.97 28.62
CA SER A 9 -18.03 -47.46 28.98
C SER A 9 -19.20 -46.44 28.87
N MET A 10 -20.24 -46.80 28.10
CA MET A 10 -21.70 -46.71 28.35
C MET A 10 -22.26 -45.52 29.19
N ARG A 11 -23.25 -44.72 28.73
CA ARG A 11 -24.65 -45.13 28.37
C ARG A 11 -25.45 -44.02 27.65
N LYS A 12 -26.23 -44.41 26.62
CA LYS A 12 -27.59 -43.97 26.19
C LYS A 12 -27.94 -42.45 26.24
N MET A 13 -28.53 -41.84 25.19
CA MET A 13 -29.68 -42.35 24.42
C MET A 13 -29.65 -42.00 22.90
N ARG A 14 -30.66 -42.50 22.15
CA ARG A 14 -30.89 -42.52 20.68
C ARG A 14 -31.12 -41.09 20.07
N LEU A 15 -31.15 -40.84 18.74
CA LEU A 15 -31.58 -41.71 17.61
C LEU A 15 -31.02 -41.29 16.21
N ASN A 16 -30.71 -42.30 15.38
CA ASN A 16 -30.60 -42.40 13.91
C ASN A 16 -30.25 -41.18 12.99
N CYS A 17 -29.16 -41.37 12.23
CA CYS A 17 -28.87 -40.86 10.88
C CYS A 17 -27.95 -41.90 10.18
N ALA A 18 -27.81 -42.03 8.85
CA ALA A 18 -28.52 -41.51 7.66
C ALA A 18 -28.09 -42.36 6.43
N VAL A 19 -28.27 -41.87 5.19
CA VAL A 19 -27.68 -42.38 3.91
C VAL A 19 -28.29 -43.69 3.39
N LEU A 20 -28.94 -43.79 2.22
CA LEU A 20 -29.47 -42.85 1.19
C LEU A 20 -30.61 -43.64 0.42
N LEU A 21 -31.29 -43.28 -0.68
CA LEU A 21 -31.15 -42.29 -1.77
C LEU A 21 -32.55 -41.94 -2.38
N MET A 22 -32.56 -41.28 -3.55
CA MET A 22 -33.64 -40.94 -4.50
C MET A 22 -34.87 -41.90 -4.63
N ALA A 23 -36.10 -41.47 -4.96
CA ALA A 23 -36.76 -40.14 -5.17
C ALA A 23 -38.32 -40.38 -5.31
N ILE A 24 -39.25 -39.55 -5.83
CA ILE A 24 -39.26 -38.29 -6.63
C ILE A 24 -40.67 -37.59 -6.62
N ALA A 25 -40.71 -36.29 -6.99
CA ALA A 25 -41.81 -35.53 -7.66
C ALA A 25 -43.14 -35.08 -6.96
N LEU A 26 -43.35 -33.74 -7.03
CA LEU A 26 -44.51 -32.99 -7.57
C LEU A 26 -45.62 -32.35 -6.67
N VAL A 27 -45.86 -31.05 -6.96
CA VAL A 27 -46.96 -30.12 -6.56
C VAL A 27 -47.03 -29.75 -5.07
N GLY A 28 -47.23 -28.48 -4.66
CA GLY A 28 -47.31 -27.21 -5.41
C GLY A 28 -48.44 -26.28 -4.95
N CYS A 29 -48.23 -24.97 -5.23
CA CYS A 29 -49.05 -23.79 -4.88
C CYS A 29 -48.95 -23.33 -3.40
N CYS A 30 -49.08 -22.05 -2.99
CA CYS A 30 -49.06 -20.66 -3.56
C CYS A 30 -49.16 -19.70 -2.33
N GLU A 31 -48.77 -18.42 -2.28
CA GLU A 31 -47.97 -17.52 -3.14
C GLU A 31 -47.41 -16.34 -2.28
N ASP A 32 -46.94 -15.26 -2.93
CA ASP A 32 -45.65 -14.58 -2.64
C ASP A 32 -45.71 -13.02 -2.93
N TYR A 33 -44.72 -12.11 -2.75
CA TYR A 33 -43.28 -12.16 -2.36
C TYR A 33 -42.73 -10.78 -1.85
N TYR A 34 -41.40 -10.55 -1.95
CA TYR A 34 -40.60 -9.29 -1.94
C TYR A 34 -39.84 -8.90 -0.66
N TYR A 35 -38.51 -9.00 -0.57
CA TYR A 35 -37.51 -9.53 -1.52
C TYR A 35 -36.51 -10.44 -0.78
N GLU A 36 -36.78 -11.73 -0.74
CA GLU A 36 -35.78 -12.75 -0.41
C GLU A 36 -35.46 -13.58 -1.66
N ASN A 37 -34.25 -13.38 -2.22
CA ASN A 37 -33.50 -14.37 -3.01
C ASN A 37 -32.14 -13.74 -3.37
N ALA A 38 -31.04 -14.45 -3.11
CA ALA A 38 -29.70 -14.01 -3.48
C ALA A 38 -29.24 -14.51 -4.87
N ASP A 39 -30.04 -15.39 -5.51
CA ASP A 39 -29.70 -16.11 -6.74
C ASP A 39 -30.70 -15.89 -7.91
N THR A 40 -31.64 -14.95 -7.81
CA THR A 40 -32.59 -14.68 -8.90
C THR A 40 -31.93 -13.97 -10.09
N ASP A 41 -32.11 -14.54 -11.28
CA ASP A 41 -31.84 -13.85 -12.55
C ASP A 41 -32.92 -12.78 -12.79
N TYR A 42 -32.66 -11.57 -12.28
CA TYR A 42 -33.59 -10.43 -12.34
C TYR A 42 -33.86 -9.90 -13.75
N THR A 43 -33.25 -10.44 -14.81
CA THR A 43 -33.48 -9.99 -16.20
C THR A 43 -34.87 -10.29 -16.74
N LYS A 44 -35.69 -11.11 -16.05
CA LYS A 44 -36.99 -11.60 -16.55
C LYS A 44 -38.19 -10.97 -15.85
N VAL A 45 -38.87 -10.09 -16.58
CA VAL A 45 -40.08 -9.35 -16.16
C VAL A 45 -41.28 -10.26 -15.79
N SER A 46 -41.41 -11.43 -16.42
CA SER A 46 -42.68 -12.16 -16.54
C SER A 46 -43.19 -12.94 -15.30
N SER A 47 -42.72 -12.64 -14.09
CA SER A 47 -43.02 -13.44 -12.88
C SER A 47 -43.24 -12.61 -11.61
N HIS A 48 -43.58 -11.33 -11.75
CA HIS A 48 -43.54 -10.38 -10.66
C HIS A 48 -44.79 -9.49 -10.64
N ASP A 49 -45.52 -9.48 -9.51
CA ASP A 49 -46.67 -8.60 -9.34
C ASP A 49 -46.20 -7.18 -8.97
N VAL A 50 -46.62 -6.18 -9.73
CA VAL A 50 -46.34 -4.75 -9.51
C VAL A 50 -47.55 -4.02 -8.90
N SER A 51 -48.68 -4.69 -8.70
CA SER A 51 -49.99 -4.09 -8.39
C SER A 51 -50.30 -3.91 -6.89
N GLY A 52 -49.30 -3.52 -6.09
CA GLY A 52 -49.39 -3.34 -4.64
C GLY A 52 -49.38 -1.89 -4.16
N ALA A 53 -50.54 -1.25 -3.99
CA ALA A 53 -50.65 0.09 -3.37
C ALA A 53 -50.49 0.03 -1.83
N ILE A 54 -49.27 -0.21 -1.36
CA ILE A 54 -48.93 -0.29 0.08
C ILE A 54 -49.00 1.12 0.68
N SER A 55 -50.13 1.44 1.33
CA SER A 55 -50.35 2.76 1.94
C SER A 55 -49.57 2.93 3.25
N ILE A 56 -48.47 3.68 3.21
CA ILE A 56 -47.70 4.03 4.41
C ILE A 56 -48.45 5.09 5.22
N LYS A 57 -48.54 4.92 6.55
CA LYS A 57 -49.25 5.86 7.44
C LYS A 57 -48.29 6.64 8.33
N ASP A 58 -48.66 7.89 8.60
CA ASP A 58 -47.99 8.83 9.52
C ASP A 58 -46.45 8.90 9.42
N ARG A 59 -45.93 8.88 8.18
CA ARG A 59 -44.49 8.83 7.89
C ARG A 59 -43.94 10.24 7.69
N ALA A 60 -43.10 10.70 8.63
CA ALA A 60 -42.17 11.80 8.37
C ALA A 60 -41.10 11.34 7.37
N LEU A 61 -40.56 12.26 6.57
CA LEU A 61 -39.51 11.96 5.62
C LEU A 61 -38.44 13.04 5.66
N GLY A 62 -37.17 12.66 5.74
CA GLY A 62 -36.03 13.55 5.58
C GLY A 62 -34.93 12.87 4.78
N GLY A 63 -33.78 13.54 4.63
CA GLY A 63 -32.63 12.98 3.92
C GLY A 63 -31.43 13.91 3.91
N LYS A 64 -30.27 13.37 3.49
CA LYS A 64 -29.02 14.13 3.33
C LYS A 64 -28.91 14.63 1.89
N ILE A 65 -28.26 15.78 1.70
CA ILE A 65 -27.87 16.33 0.40
C ILE A 65 -26.34 16.24 0.33
N VAL A 66 -25.82 15.23 -0.38
CA VAL A 66 -24.38 14.94 -0.46
C VAL A 66 -23.87 15.35 -1.84
N ILE A 67 -23.51 16.63 -1.95
CA ILE A 67 -22.97 17.25 -3.15
C ILE A 67 -21.65 17.95 -2.75
N PRO A 68 -20.58 17.87 -3.56
CA PRO A 68 -19.24 18.40 -3.24
C PRO A 68 -19.16 19.84 -2.69
N SER A 69 -18.08 20.12 -1.97
CA SER A 69 -17.76 21.45 -1.42
C SER A 69 -16.27 21.79 -1.52
N ASP A 70 -15.94 22.99 -2.02
CA ASP A 70 -14.56 23.50 -2.07
C ASP A 70 -14.18 24.07 -0.71
N LYS A 71 -13.31 23.37 0.02
CA LYS A 71 -12.65 23.87 1.24
C LYS A 71 -13.62 24.50 2.26
N GLY A 72 -14.78 23.86 2.46
CA GLY A 72 -15.84 24.33 3.35
C GLY A 72 -16.80 25.36 2.75
N LYS A 73 -16.88 25.47 1.41
CA LYS A 73 -17.90 26.24 0.68
C LYS A 73 -18.71 25.34 -0.23
N ASP A 74 -20.03 25.36 -0.06
CA ASP A 74 -20.96 24.63 -0.91
C ASP A 74 -20.77 25.00 -2.40
N ILE A 75 -20.46 24.01 -3.24
CA ILE A 75 -20.51 24.18 -4.72
C ILE A 75 -21.97 24.21 -5.18
N PHE A 76 -22.85 23.53 -4.43
CA PHE A 76 -24.30 23.58 -4.59
C PHE A 76 -25.00 24.08 -3.31
N VAL A 77 -25.63 25.24 -3.39
CA VAL A 77 -26.45 25.80 -2.31
C VAL A 77 -27.93 25.47 -2.58
N PRO A 78 -28.57 24.51 -1.85
CA PRO A 78 -29.98 24.25 -2.00
C PRO A 78 -30.84 25.43 -1.51
N GLU A 79 -31.89 25.76 -2.27
CA GLU A 79 -32.85 26.82 -1.94
C GLU A 79 -34.20 26.27 -1.48
N LYS A 80 -34.67 25.17 -2.10
CA LYS A 80 -36.05 24.66 -1.98
C LYS A 80 -36.08 23.16 -2.21
N VAL A 81 -36.91 22.44 -1.47
CA VAL A 81 -37.15 21.01 -1.69
C VAL A 81 -38.64 20.72 -1.93
N ARG A 82 -38.92 19.71 -2.75
CA ARG A 82 -40.27 19.18 -3.02
C ARG A 82 -40.30 17.66 -2.91
N LEU A 83 -41.47 17.14 -2.55
CA LEU A 83 -41.79 15.71 -2.55
C LEU A 83 -42.93 15.48 -3.53
N VAL A 84 -42.70 14.72 -4.59
CA VAL A 84 -43.75 14.24 -5.49
C VAL A 84 -44.16 12.86 -5.01
N LEU A 85 -45.46 12.67 -4.77
CA LEU A 85 -46.00 11.35 -4.42
C LEU A 85 -46.28 10.59 -5.70
N LEU A 86 -45.81 9.34 -5.79
CA LEU A 86 -45.97 8.51 -6.97
C LEU A 86 -46.96 7.37 -6.71
N ASP A 87 -47.58 6.83 -7.75
CA ASP A 87 -48.28 5.53 -7.68
C ASP A 87 -47.37 4.36 -8.08
N SER A 88 -47.93 3.15 -8.25
CA SER A 88 -47.18 1.94 -8.60
C SER A 88 -46.63 1.94 -10.04
N SER A 89 -47.10 2.84 -10.91
CA SER A 89 -46.54 3.15 -12.23
C SER A 89 -45.63 4.39 -12.18
N LEU A 90 -45.15 4.75 -10.98
CA LEU A 90 -44.34 5.94 -10.70
C LEU A 90 -44.98 7.28 -11.13
N ALA A 91 -46.27 7.30 -11.47
CA ALA A 91 -46.92 8.50 -11.99
C ALA A 91 -47.22 9.50 -10.86
N ALA A 92 -47.00 10.78 -11.11
CA ALA A 92 -47.13 11.85 -10.12
C ALA A 92 -48.59 12.10 -9.71
N THR A 93 -48.91 11.90 -8.42
CA THR A 93 -50.27 12.00 -7.86
C THR A 93 -50.51 13.21 -6.95
N ASP A 94 -49.47 13.77 -6.33
CA ASP A 94 -49.48 14.94 -5.44
C ASP A 94 -48.08 15.59 -5.41
N THR A 95 -47.96 16.83 -4.96
CA THR A 95 -46.65 17.51 -4.80
C THR A 95 -46.62 18.45 -3.61
N LEU A 96 -45.69 18.19 -2.69
CA LEU A 96 -45.46 18.98 -1.48
C LEU A 96 -44.25 19.89 -1.57
N LYS A 97 -44.14 20.78 -0.58
CA LYS A 97 -42.93 21.55 -0.24
C LYS A 97 -42.39 21.01 1.08
N GLY A 98 -41.07 20.98 1.22
CA GLY A 98 -40.39 20.70 2.50
C GLY A 98 -39.48 21.85 2.90
N SER A 99 -38.73 21.65 3.99
CA SER A 99 -37.68 22.58 4.45
C SER A 99 -36.31 22.08 3.98
N ILE A 100 -35.38 23.01 3.75
CA ILE A 100 -33.94 22.71 3.74
C ILE A 100 -33.42 22.89 5.16
N VAL A 101 -32.65 21.93 5.65
CA VAL A 101 -32.02 21.94 6.97
C VAL A 101 -30.50 22.10 6.79
N LYS A 102 -29.88 22.88 7.68
CA LYS A 102 -28.43 23.12 7.71
C LYS A 102 -27.93 23.10 9.15
N ASP A 103 -27.65 21.89 9.62
CA ASP A 103 -26.96 21.63 10.88
C ASP A 103 -25.49 21.27 10.56
N ASP A 104 -24.92 20.22 11.15
CA ASP A 104 -23.58 19.71 10.83
C ASP A 104 -23.45 19.19 9.37
N ALA A 105 -24.58 18.96 8.70
CA ALA A 105 -24.67 18.60 7.29
C ALA A 105 -25.90 19.26 6.64
N ILE A 106 -25.89 19.33 5.31
CA ILE A 106 -27.01 19.87 4.52
C ILE A 106 -28.03 18.74 4.26
N GLY A 107 -29.31 19.01 4.51
CA GLY A 107 -30.37 18.02 4.36
C GLY A 107 -31.75 18.63 4.09
N TYR A 108 -32.77 17.80 4.14
CA TYR A 108 -34.16 18.20 3.93
C TYR A 108 -35.15 17.46 4.85
N GLU A 109 -36.34 18.02 4.99
CA GLU A 109 -37.45 17.44 5.78
C GLU A 109 -38.83 17.70 5.15
N PHE A 110 -39.77 16.79 5.45
CA PHE A 110 -41.20 16.88 5.16
C PHE A 110 -42.00 16.39 6.37
N SER A 111 -43.05 17.14 6.73
CA SER A 111 -43.94 16.79 7.84
C SER A 111 -44.64 15.44 7.64
N ALA A 112 -44.91 14.73 8.74
CA ALA A 112 -45.54 13.41 8.72
C ALA A 112 -46.90 13.42 7.99
N ARG A 113 -47.14 12.41 7.16
CA ARG A 113 -48.42 12.20 6.46
C ARG A 113 -48.69 10.74 6.11
N ASN A 114 -49.90 10.48 5.62
CA ASN A 114 -50.25 9.23 4.97
C ASN A 114 -49.93 9.30 3.46
N TYR A 115 -49.30 8.24 2.95
CA TYR A 115 -48.94 8.02 1.55
C TYR A 115 -49.85 6.94 0.97
N LYS A 116 -50.23 7.08 -0.30
CA LYS A 116 -51.10 6.10 -1.00
C LYS A 116 -50.31 4.93 -1.59
N SER A 117 -49.04 5.15 -1.89
CA SER A 117 -48.07 4.19 -2.39
C SER A 117 -46.74 4.46 -1.66
N PRO A 118 -45.79 3.50 -1.65
CA PRO A 118 -44.51 3.67 -0.98
C PRO A 118 -43.49 4.46 -1.83
N TYR A 119 -43.80 4.77 -3.10
CA TYR A 119 -42.87 5.41 -4.03
C TYR A 119 -42.96 6.94 -4.00
N VAL A 120 -41.80 7.59 -3.92
CA VAL A 120 -41.69 9.06 -3.92
C VAL A 120 -40.50 9.53 -4.76
N LYS A 121 -40.63 10.71 -5.36
CA LYS A 121 -39.51 11.45 -5.96
C LYS A 121 -39.24 12.72 -5.15
N ILE A 122 -38.03 12.88 -4.62
CA ILE A 122 -37.59 14.11 -3.94
C ILE A 122 -36.85 14.99 -4.94
N LEU A 123 -37.15 16.29 -4.97
CA LEU A 123 -36.49 17.26 -5.84
C LEU A 123 -35.90 18.42 -5.03
N VAL A 124 -34.58 18.54 -5.00
CA VAL A 124 -33.81 19.59 -4.32
C VAL A 124 -33.35 20.63 -5.35
N LYS A 125 -34.05 21.76 -5.41
CA LYS A 125 -33.68 22.90 -6.27
C LYS A 125 -32.71 23.83 -5.53
N GLY A 126 -31.64 24.21 -6.21
CA GLY A 126 -30.61 25.09 -5.64
C GLY A 126 -29.87 25.94 -6.66
N LYS A 127 -28.67 26.38 -6.25
CA LYS A 127 -27.70 27.13 -7.03
C LYS A 127 -26.39 26.37 -7.13
N TRP A 128 -25.95 26.07 -8.34
CA TRP A 128 -24.64 25.47 -8.60
C TRP A 128 -23.66 26.55 -9.06
N LYS A 129 -22.41 26.48 -8.58
CA LYS A 129 -21.29 27.34 -9.02
C LYS A 129 -19.96 26.69 -8.66
N LEU A 130 -19.16 26.35 -9.67
CA LEU A 130 -17.80 25.82 -9.48
C LEU A 130 -16.73 26.74 -10.06
N TYR A 131 -16.74 27.00 -11.37
CA TYR A 131 -15.66 27.74 -12.07
C TYR A 131 -15.72 29.27 -11.89
N GLY A 132 -16.03 29.75 -10.67
CA GLY A 132 -16.11 31.17 -10.35
C GLY A 132 -17.24 31.94 -11.04
N SER A 133 -18.07 31.28 -11.86
CA SER A 133 -18.98 31.92 -12.82
C SER A 133 -20.28 32.47 -12.18
N LYS A 134 -21.30 32.80 -12.98
CA LYS A 134 -22.62 33.17 -12.45
C LYS A 134 -23.35 31.90 -12.00
N ALA A 135 -23.74 31.84 -10.73
CA ALA A 135 -24.42 30.67 -10.18
C ALA A 135 -25.70 30.33 -10.95
N VAL A 136 -25.70 29.16 -11.58
CA VAL A 136 -26.84 28.61 -12.34
C VAL A 136 -27.85 27.97 -11.39
N SER A 137 -29.05 27.62 -11.87
CA SER A 137 -30.07 26.99 -11.01
C SER A 137 -30.41 25.59 -11.51
N THR A 138 -29.99 24.57 -10.76
CA THR A 138 -30.27 23.16 -11.04
C THR A 138 -31.22 22.56 -10.00
N THR A 139 -31.71 21.34 -10.27
CA THR A 139 -32.56 20.55 -9.39
C THR A 139 -32.04 19.11 -9.39
N PHE A 140 -31.34 18.71 -8.33
CA PHE A 140 -31.02 17.30 -8.12
C PHE A 140 -32.28 16.58 -7.64
N GLU A 141 -32.47 15.34 -8.04
CA GLU A 141 -33.61 14.52 -7.60
C GLU A 141 -33.18 13.11 -7.23
N THR A 142 -34.04 12.39 -6.50
CA THR A 142 -33.90 10.96 -6.22
C THR A 142 -35.28 10.33 -6.21
N ILE A 143 -35.39 9.06 -6.60
CA ILE A 143 -36.61 8.28 -6.59
C ILE A 143 -36.44 7.05 -5.69
N SER A 144 -37.29 6.89 -4.68
CA SER A 144 -37.05 5.96 -3.56
C SER A 144 -38.32 5.26 -3.07
N ASP A 145 -38.14 4.06 -2.51
CA ASP A 145 -39.17 3.25 -1.85
C ASP A 145 -39.08 3.47 -0.32
N ILE A 146 -39.90 4.40 0.16
CA ILE A 146 -39.91 4.80 1.58
C ILE A 146 -40.66 3.80 2.49
N SER A 147 -41.02 2.61 1.99
CA SER A 147 -41.43 1.50 2.87
C SER A 147 -40.27 1.04 3.75
N ASN A 148 -39.05 1.03 3.18
CA ASN A 148 -37.83 0.60 3.85
C ASN A 148 -36.82 1.76 3.95
N GLU A 149 -36.66 2.59 2.92
CA GLU A 149 -35.69 3.71 2.98
C GLU A 149 -36.21 4.87 3.84
N MET A 150 -35.36 5.36 4.71
CA MET A 150 -35.65 6.32 5.79
C MET A 150 -35.09 7.71 5.55
N ASN A 151 -33.89 7.78 4.96
CA ASN A 151 -33.14 9.00 4.75
C ASN A 151 -32.64 9.05 3.29
N PRO A 152 -33.53 8.99 2.26
CA PRO A 152 -33.10 8.89 0.87
C PRO A 152 -32.01 9.91 0.54
N LEU A 153 -30.96 9.43 -0.10
CA LEU A 153 -29.81 10.27 -0.44
C LEU A 153 -30.15 11.12 -1.67
N VAL A 154 -29.85 12.42 -1.61
CA VAL A 154 -29.77 13.27 -2.81
C VAL A 154 -28.30 13.58 -3.06
N ASP A 155 -27.71 12.86 -4.01
CA ASP A 155 -26.34 13.04 -4.47
C ASP A 155 -26.31 13.11 -6.02
N LEU A 156 -25.16 12.80 -6.64
CA LEU A 156 -25.10 12.65 -8.09
C LEU A 156 -25.70 11.32 -8.54
N MET A 157 -25.33 10.20 -7.90
CA MET A 157 -25.69 8.87 -8.39
C MET A 157 -27.21 8.64 -8.34
N THR A 158 -27.87 9.07 -7.27
CA THR A 158 -29.32 8.98 -7.13
C THR A 158 -30.10 9.90 -8.08
N HIS A 159 -29.45 10.93 -8.63
CA HIS A 159 -30.02 11.81 -9.65
C HIS A 159 -29.86 11.25 -11.07
N LEU A 160 -28.70 10.65 -11.35
CA LEU A 160 -28.40 10.03 -12.64
C LEU A 160 -29.20 8.75 -12.88
N GLU A 161 -29.52 7.97 -11.84
CA GLU A 161 -30.26 6.70 -12.01
C GLU A 161 -31.77 6.87 -12.31
N VAL A 162 -32.36 8.04 -12.01
CA VAL A 162 -33.83 8.21 -12.00
C VAL A 162 -34.53 7.83 -13.32
N PRO A 163 -34.09 8.28 -14.51
CA PRO A 163 -34.78 7.96 -15.77
C PRO A 163 -34.73 6.46 -16.07
N LEU A 164 -33.58 5.83 -15.83
CA LEU A 164 -33.38 4.40 -15.98
C LEU A 164 -34.27 3.58 -15.02
N VAL A 165 -34.48 4.06 -13.81
CA VAL A 165 -35.42 3.43 -12.85
C VAL A 165 -36.87 3.60 -13.30
N GLU A 166 -37.25 4.77 -13.83
CA GLU A 166 -38.59 5.02 -14.36
C GLU A 166 -38.86 4.15 -15.61
N ALA A 167 -37.94 4.13 -16.59
CA ALA A 167 -38.02 3.29 -17.79
C ALA A 167 -38.06 1.79 -17.47
N LEU A 168 -37.22 1.30 -16.55
CA LEU A 168 -37.26 -0.11 -16.13
C LEU A 168 -38.61 -0.47 -15.46
N VAL A 169 -39.21 0.42 -14.67
CA VAL A 169 -40.53 0.15 -14.09
C VAL A 169 -41.66 0.19 -15.14
N ASP A 170 -41.56 1.05 -16.15
CA ASP A 170 -42.48 1.04 -17.32
C ASP A 170 -42.30 -0.21 -18.20
N GLU A 171 -41.09 -0.78 -18.29
CA GLU A 171 -40.83 -2.11 -18.86
C GLU A 171 -41.38 -3.27 -18.00
N GLY A 172 -41.82 -2.97 -16.76
CA GLY A 172 -42.41 -3.93 -15.82
C GLY A 172 -41.44 -4.53 -14.80
N TYR A 173 -40.21 -4.02 -14.68
CA TYR A 173 -39.30 -4.44 -13.62
C TYR A 173 -39.78 -3.95 -12.23
N PRO A 174 -39.76 -4.79 -11.18
CA PRO A 174 -40.09 -4.36 -9.82
C PRO A 174 -39.15 -3.28 -9.31
N PHE A 175 -39.66 -2.26 -8.62
CA PHE A 175 -38.89 -1.03 -8.28
C PHE A 175 -37.50 -1.26 -7.67
N LYS A 176 -37.35 -2.17 -6.70
CA LYS A 176 -36.03 -2.47 -6.10
C LYS A 176 -35.10 -3.19 -7.10
N ALA A 177 -35.64 -4.07 -7.92
CA ALA A 177 -34.90 -4.72 -9.00
C ALA A 177 -34.49 -3.69 -10.07
N ALA A 178 -35.36 -2.73 -10.41
CA ALA A 178 -35.03 -1.60 -11.28
C ALA A 178 -33.88 -0.75 -10.69
N LYS A 179 -33.92 -0.41 -9.39
CA LYS A 179 -32.83 0.30 -8.69
C LYS A 179 -31.51 -0.49 -8.65
N GLN A 180 -31.56 -1.80 -8.37
CA GLN A 180 -30.37 -2.67 -8.36
C GLN A 180 -29.78 -2.83 -9.77
N LEU A 181 -30.64 -3.04 -10.79
CA LEU A 181 -30.24 -3.17 -12.19
C LEU A 181 -29.74 -1.84 -12.78
N ALA A 182 -30.32 -0.71 -12.38
CA ALA A 182 -29.81 0.61 -12.71
C ALA A 182 -28.39 0.79 -12.14
N MET A 183 -28.19 0.53 -10.84
CA MET A 183 -26.85 0.62 -10.24
C MET A 183 -25.86 -0.40 -10.85
N GLN A 184 -26.31 -1.60 -11.24
CA GLN A 184 -25.51 -2.56 -11.99
C GLN A 184 -25.07 -1.99 -13.35
N LYS A 185 -26.02 -1.52 -14.17
CA LYS A 185 -25.78 -0.89 -15.47
C LYS A 185 -24.84 0.32 -15.36
N PHE A 186 -24.98 1.17 -14.34
CA PHE A 186 -24.02 2.23 -14.03
C PHE A 186 -22.63 1.67 -13.70
N SER A 187 -22.56 0.65 -12.85
CA SER A 187 -21.29 0.02 -12.48
C SER A 187 -20.56 -0.60 -13.66
N GLU A 188 -21.29 -1.26 -14.57
CA GLU A 188 -20.76 -1.90 -15.77
C GLU A 188 -20.32 -0.87 -16.82
N ASN A 189 -21.13 0.16 -17.10
CA ASN A 189 -20.79 1.19 -18.08
C ASN A 189 -19.52 1.98 -17.72
N PHE A 190 -19.23 2.16 -16.44
CA PHE A 190 -18.03 2.88 -15.97
C PHE A 190 -16.91 1.96 -15.43
N GLY A 191 -17.12 0.64 -15.41
CA GLY A 191 -16.17 -0.31 -14.81
C GLY A 191 -15.90 -0.03 -13.33
N LEU A 192 -16.90 0.46 -12.60
CA LEU A 192 -16.87 0.66 -11.15
C LEU A 192 -16.94 -0.69 -10.44
N LYS A 193 -16.58 -0.72 -9.15
CA LYS A 193 -16.84 -1.92 -8.35
C LYS A 193 -18.35 -2.13 -8.25
N TYR A 194 -18.85 -3.28 -8.71
CA TYR A 194 -20.26 -3.64 -8.53
C TYR A 194 -20.56 -3.94 -7.06
N VAL A 195 -21.68 -3.40 -6.60
CA VAL A 195 -22.25 -3.61 -5.27
C VAL A 195 -23.72 -3.92 -5.50
N ASN A 196 -24.21 -5.04 -4.95
CA ASN A 196 -25.57 -5.52 -5.14
C ASN A 196 -26.57 -4.75 -4.25
N ALA A 197 -26.66 -3.43 -4.45
CA ALA A 197 -27.45 -2.51 -3.63
C ALA A 197 -27.87 -1.26 -4.44
N PRO A 198 -29.06 -0.68 -4.20
CA PRO A 198 -29.48 0.63 -4.72
C PRO A 198 -28.52 1.77 -4.35
N ALA A 199 -28.44 2.82 -5.19
CA ALA A 199 -27.54 3.97 -4.98
C ALA A 199 -27.70 4.63 -3.60
N GLU A 200 -28.94 4.87 -3.18
CA GLU A 200 -29.29 5.49 -1.90
C GLU A 200 -28.89 4.67 -0.65
N SER A 201 -28.48 3.41 -0.83
CA SER A 201 -28.13 2.49 0.26
C SER A 201 -26.63 2.18 0.38
N TYR A 202 -25.77 2.84 -0.41
CA TYR A 202 -24.32 2.67 -0.34
C TYR A 202 -23.55 3.95 -0.73
N GLU A 203 -22.83 4.54 0.22
CA GLU A 203 -21.91 5.66 -0.05
C GLU A 203 -20.70 5.15 -0.86
N ARG A 204 -20.72 5.40 -2.18
CA ARG A 204 -19.61 5.04 -3.08
C ARG A 204 -18.32 5.77 -2.72
N GLU A 205 -17.18 5.12 -2.97
CA GLU A 205 -15.88 5.75 -2.78
C GLU A 205 -15.79 7.05 -3.58
N PHE A 206 -15.37 8.15 -2.94
CA PHE A 206 -15.44 9.48 -3.55
C PHE A 206 -14.76 9.56 -4.94
N VAL A 207 -13.70 8.79 -5.16
CA VAL A 207 -12.99 8.72 -6.46
C VAL A 207 -13.94 8.38 -7.61
N GLU A 208 -14.92 7.51 -7.39
CA GLU A 208 -15.92 7.14 -8.39
C GLU A 208 -16.84 8.35 -8.70
N VAL A 209 -17.44 8.94 -7.65
CA VAL A 209 -18.41 10.03 -7.77
C VAL A 209 -17.76 11.34 -8.25
N GLY A 210 -16.56 11.67 -7.77
CA GLY A 210 -15.77 12.83 -8.20
C GLY A 210 -15.36 12.76 -9.66
N THR A 211 -15.03 11.55 -10.16
CA THR A 211 -14.79 11.35 -11.60
C THR A 211 -16.08 11.51 -12.41
N MET A 212 -17.25 11.13 -11.87
CA MET A 212 -18.54 11.36 -12.55
C MET A 212 -18.87 12.85 -12.65
N TYR A 213 -18.66 13.63 -11.58
CA TYR A 213 -18.73 15.10 -11.66
C TYR A 213 -17.77 15.65 -12.72
N ALA A 214 -16.52 15.17 -12.78
CA ALA A 214 -15.55 15.60 -13.78
C ALA A 214 -15.92 15.19 -15.23
N PHE A 215 -16.50 14.01 -15.42
CA PHE A 215 -17.02 13.50 -16.69
C PHE A 215 -18.21 14.30 -17.22
N LEU A 216 -19.01 14.90 -16.33
CA LEU A 216 -20.14 15.76 -16.68
C LEU A 216 -19.72 17.24 -16.81
N LEU A 217 -18.68 17.67 -16.08
CA LEU A 217 -18.13 19.03 -16.19
C LEU A 217 -17.30 19.22 -17.47
N ARG A 218 -16.46 18.26 -17.86
CA ARG A 218 -15.62 18.27 -19.09
C ARG A 218 -14.85 19.59 -19.33
N GLY A 219 -14.49 20.31 -18.26
CA GLY A 219 -13.85 21.63 -18.31
C GLY A 219 -14.74 22.79 -18.79
N ARG A 220 -16.04 22.53 -19.03
CA ARG A 220 -17.05 23.43 -19.58
C ARG A 220 -17.57 24.44 -18.55
N SER A 221 -18.50 25.31 -18.96
CA SER A 221 -19.17 26.25 -18.06
C SER A 221 -20.14 25.56 -17.08
N ASP A 222 -20.49 26.27 -16.00
CA ASP A 222 -21.51 25.81 -15.05
C ASP A 222 -22.90 25.60 -15.71
N SER A 223 -23.16 26.19 -16.90
CA SER A 223 -24.39 25.96 -17.67
C SER A 223 -24.32 24.67 -18.50
N GLU A 224 -23.25 24.50 -19.29
CA GLU A 224 -23.00 23.29 -20.10
C GLU A 224 -22.97 22.04 -19.20
N PHE A 225 -22.49 22.15 -17.96
CA PHE A 225 -22.55 21.08 -16.95
C PHE A 225 -23.98 20.56 -16.69
N LEU A 226 -24.98 21.44 -16.70
CA LEU A 226 -26.38 21.04 -16.50
C LEU A 226 -26.99 20.41 -17.74
N GLU A 227 -26.63 20.93 -18.92
CA GLU A 227 -27.00 20.33 -20.21
C GLU A 227 -26.39 18.92 -20.32
N ASN A 228 -25.09 18.79 -20.03
CA ASN A 228 -24.37 17.51 -19.96
C ASN A 228 -24.96 16.50 -18.93
N ILE A 229 -25.57 16.97 -17.82
CA ILE A 229 -26.27 16.10 -16.87
C ILE A 229 -27.55 15.55 -17.50
N GLU A 230 -28.39 16.41 -18.06
CA GLU A 230 -29.71 15.99 -18.56
C GLU A 230 -29.57 15.17 -19.86
N ASP A 231 -28.62 15.51 -20.75
CA ASP A 231 -28.28 14.71 -21.93
C ASP A 231 -27.82 13.30 -21.53
N PHE A 232 -26.89 13.20 -20.57
CA PHE A 232 -26.42 11.92 -20.06
C PHE A 232 -27.52 11.11 -19.34
N ARG A 233 -28.47 11.79 -18.67
CA ARG A 233 -29.63 11.17 -18.03
C ARG A 233 -30.60 10.55 -19.05
N LEU A 234 -30.75 11.17 -20.22
CA LEU A 234 -31.51 10.63 -21.35
C LEU A 234 -30.77 9.47 -22.02
N ASP A 235 -29.46 9.59 -22.28
CA ASP A 235 -28.68 8.52 -22.89
C ASP A 235 -28.59 7.27 -21.98
N MET A 236 -28.60 7.44 -20.66
CA MET A 236 -28.66 6.32 -19.71
C MET A 236 -30.08 5.75 -19.47
N GLU A 237 -31.14 6.26 -20.13
CA GLU A 237 -32.53 5.84 -19.88
C GLU A 237 -32.78 4.37 -20.24
N ASP A 238 -32.16 3.85 -21.31
CA ASP A 238 -32.18 2.40 -21.63
C ASP A 238 -31.09 1.62 -20.84
N GLY A 239 -30.14 2.33 -20.25
CA GLY A 239 -29.06 1.80 -19.42
C GLY A 239 -27.78 1.40 -20.16
N VAL A 240 -27.64 1.74 -21.43
CA VAL A 240 -26.42 1.59 -22.21
C VAL A 240 -25.76 2.96 -22.38
N LEU A 241 -24.49 3.11 -22.00
CA LEU A 241 -23.76 4.35 -22.26
C LEU A 241 -23.31 4.41 -23.73
N ASP A 242 -24.25 4.80 -24.60
CA ASP A 242 -24.04 4.98 -26.04
C ASP A 242 -23.41 6.34 -26.39
N ASP A 243 -23.24 7.24 -25.40
CA ASP A 243 -22.60 8.57 -25.54
C ASP A 243 -21.08 8.50 -25.80
N THR A 244 -20.75 7.99 -26.98
CA THR A 244 -19.39 7.96 -27.52
C THR A 244 -18.83 9.38 -27.71
N LEU A 245 -19.67 10.42 -27.81
CA LEU A 245 -19.23 11.79 -28.05
C LEU A 245 -18.79 12.48 -26.75
N ALA A 246 -19.50 12.35 -25.63
CA ALA A 246 -19.02 12.83 -24.34
C ALA A 246 -17.87 11.99 -23.79
N MET A 247 -17.84 10.68 -24.04
CA MET A 247 -16.65 9.88 -23.76
C MET A 247 -15.42 10.45 -24.47
N ILE A 248 -15.58 10.87 -25.73
CA ILE A 248 -14.54 11.57 -26.50
C ILE A 248 -14.28 12.99 -25.97
N ASP A 249 -15.29 13.81 -25.66
CA ASP A 249 -15.10 15.19 -25.17
C ASP A 249 -14.43 15.23 -23.79
N PHE A 250 -14.80 14.30 -22.90
CA PHE A 250 -14.10 14.11 -21.63
C PHE A 250 -12.66 13.66 -21.84
N ALA A 251 -12.39 12.74 -22.78
CA ALA A 251 -11.03 12.31 -23.08
C ALA A 251 -10.19 13.42 -23.74
N ASP A 252 -10.81 14.24 -24.60
CA ASP A 252 -10.21 15.41 -25.25
C ASP A 252 -9.90 16.51 -24.21
N TYR A 253 -10.73 16.68 -23.18
CA TYR A 253 -10.45 17.54 -22.01
C TYR A 253 -9.35 16.95 -21.11
N ALA A 254 -9.48 15.68 -20.74
CA ALA A 254 -8.58 14.98 -19.81
C ALA A 254 -7.15 14.81 -20.33
N VAL A 255 -6.92 14.91 -21.65
CA VAL A 255 -5.59 14.93 -22.27
C VAL A 255 -5.07 16.34 -22.52
N GLU A 256 -5.94 17.32 -22.74
CA GLU A 256 -5.56 18.72 -22.99
C GLU A 256 -5.19 19.47 -21.70
N ASP A 257 -6.04 19.35 -20.68
CA ASP A 257 -6.02 20.16 -19.46
C ASP A 257 -6.07 19.26 -18.21
N TRP A 258 -5.24 18.21 -18.24
CA TRP A 258 -5.17 17.16 -17.22
C TRP A 258 -4.84 17.70 -15.82
N LEU A 259 -4.08 18.80 -15.72
CA LEU A 259 -3.80 19.52 -14.47
C LEU A 259 -5.05 20.20 -13.88
N ARG A 260 -5.92 20.78 -14.72
CA ARG A 260 -7.19 21.34 -14.25
C ARG A 260 -8.20 20.25 -13.90
N LEU A 261 -8.16 19.10 -14.57
CA LEU A 261 -8.92 17.92 -14.16
C LEU A 261 -8.45 17.41 -12.78
N ASP A 262 -7.16 17.36 -12.50
CA ASP A 262 -6.69 17.08 -11.13
C ASP A 262 -7.16 18.15 -10.12
N SER A 263 -6.90 19.43 -10.41
CA SER A 263 -7.28 20.53 -9.50
C SER A 263 -8.79 20.53 -9.22
N LEU A 264 -9.60 20.15 -10.20
CA LEU A 264 -11.04 19.91 -10.06
C LEU A 264 -11.34 18.74 -9.10
N LEU A 265 -10.69 17.58 -9.26
CA LEU A 265 -10.89 16.44 -8.36
C LEU A 265 -10.47 16.78 -6.92
N ARG A 266 -9.35 17.49 -6.72
CA ARG A 266 -8.90 18.03 -5.42
C ARG A 266 -9.87 19.08 -4.83
N GLN A 267 -10.58 19.85 -5.65
CA GLN A 267 -11.62 20.80 -5.21
C GLN A 267 -12.93 20.10 -4.82
N LEU A 268 -13.30 19.02 -5.52
CA LEU A 268 -14.53 18.27 -5.25
C LEU A 268 -14.43 17.43 -3.95
N ASN A 269 -13.23 17.04 -3.51
CA ASN A 269 -12.99 16.55 -2.15
C ASN A 269 -11.58 16.87 -1.62
N PRO A 270 -11.43 17.83 -0.70
CA PRO A 270 -10.14 18.12 -0.05
C PRO A 270 -9.62 17.02 0.89
N ALA A 271 -10.43 16.03 1.26
CA ALA A 271 -10.13 15.05 2.33
C ALA A 271 -9.69 13.66 1.83
N SER A 272 -9.80 13.35 0.53
CA SER A 272 -9.44 12.03 -0.02
C SER A 272 -7.93 11.76 -0.09
N GLY A 273 -7.09 12.74 0.23
CA GLY A 273 -5.67 12.71 -0.13
C GLY A 273 -5.46 12.89 -1.64
N HIS A 274 -4.20 12.82 -2.07
CA HIS A 274 -3.84 12.98 -3.47
C HIS A 274 -3.85 11.64 -4.22
N TRP A 275 -4.14 11.73 -5.53
CA TRP A 275 -3.87 10.72 -6.57
C TRP A 275 -4.71 9.41 -6.48
N ASN A 276 -5.77 9.34 -7.30
CA ASN A 276 -6.37 8.09 -7.77
C ASN A 276 -7.09 8.30 -9.12
N TRP A 277 -6.30 8.43 -10.19
CA TRP A 277 -6.72 8.68 -11.56
C TRP A 277 -7.36 7.48 -12.28
N LYS A 278 -7.43 6.32 -11.62
CA LYS A 278 -7.71 5.01 -12.22
C LYS A 278 -9.08 4.88 -12.91
N LEU A 279 -10.05 5.72 -12.58
CA LEU A 279 -11.33 5.78 -13.31
C LEU A 279 -11.26 6.70 -14.52
N ALA A 280 -10.69 7.91 -14.37
CA ALA A 280 -10.52 8.86 -15.47
C ALA A 280 -9.64 8.27 -16.59
N GLY A 281 -8.53 7.62 -16.25
CA GLY A 281 -7.64 6.94 -17.21
C GLY A 281 -8.35 5.87 -18.04
N ARG A 282 -9.16 5.01 -17.40
CA ARG A 282 -9.94 3.97 -18.11
C ARG A 282 -11.02 4.54 -19.03
N LEU A 283 -11.59 5.70 -18.70
CA LEU A 283 -12.53 6.40 -19.59
C LEU A 283 -11.82 6.98 -20.82
N VAL A 284 -10.64 7.58 -20.65
CA VAL A 284 -9.76 8.03 -21.75
C VAL A 284 -9.39 6.85 -22.66
N GLU A 285 -9.01 5.72 -22.07
CA GLU A 285 -8.65 4.49 -22.79
C GLU A 285 -9.82 3.92 -23.61
N ARG A 286 -11.01 3.79 -23.01
CA ARG A 286 -12.23 3.32 -23.70
C ARG A 286 -12.63 4.27 -24.83
N ALA A 287 -12.65 5.58 -24.58
CA ALA A 287 -13.02 6.59 -25.57
C ALA A 287 -12.11 6.57 -26.81
N TYR A 288 -10.79 6.47 -26.60
CA TYR A 288 -9.80 6.49 -27.68
C TYR A 288 -9.46 5.12 -28.26
N GLY A 289 -9.88 4.02 -27.61
CA GLY A 289 -9.56 2.65 -27.99
C GLY A 289 -8.10 2.26 -27.73
N LEU A 290 -7.53 2.73 -26.61
CA LEU A 290 -6.14 2.47 -26.22
C LEU A 290 -6.02 1.16 -25.40
N SER A 291 -4.79 0.74 -25.13
CA SER A 291 -4.48 -0.34 -24.18
C SER A 291 -4.26 0.22 -22.77
N SER A 292 -4.59 -0.55 -21.73
CA SER A 292 -4.42 -0.16 -20.32
C SER A 292 -3.05 0.48 -20.02
N CYS A 293 -3.07 1.68 -19.46
CA CYS A 293 -1.92 2.38 -18.94
C CYS A 293 -1.69 1.96 -17.49
N GLU A 294 -0.61 1.24 -17.28
CA GLU A 294 -0.21 0.62 -16.02
C GLU A 294 1.32 0.68 -15.91
N ASN A 295 1.87 0.23 -14.78
CA ASN A 295 3.30 0.27 -14.46
C ASN A 295 4.19 -0.17 -15.64
N ASP A 296 3.93 -1.36 -16.19
CA ASP A 296 4.70 -1.95 -17.29
C ASP A 296 4.28 -1.46 -18.68
N SER A 297 3.38 -0.48 -18.76
CA SER A 297 3.05 0.31 -19.95
C SER A 297 3.61 1.73 -19.93
N THR A 298 4.24 2.19 -18.84
CA THR A 298 4.83 3.53 -18.73
C THR A 298 5.89 3.78 -19.83
N GLY A 299 5.61 4.72 -20.73
CA GLY A 299 6.41 5.05 -21.92
C GLY A 299 5.88 4.49 -23.24
N LYS A 300 4.91 3.55 -23.22
CA LYS A 300 4.27 3.04 -24.44
C LYS A 300 3.41 4.13 -25.08
N VAL A 301 3.41 4.15 -26.41
CA VAL A 301 2.61 5.09 -27.21
C VAL A 301 1.37 4.38 -27.77
N GLY A 302 0.20 4.92 -27.45
CA GLY A 302 -1.09 4.54 -28.02
C GLY A 302 -1.52 5.54 -29.09
N LYS A 303 -2.12 5.06 -30.19
CA LYS A 303 -2.67 5.92 -31.25
C LYS A 303 -4.18 6.04 -31.09
N VAL A 304 -4.70 7.26 -31.07
CA VAL A 304 -6.14 7.54 -30.88
C VAL A 304 -6.94 7.07 -32.09
N LYS A 305 -7.91 6.18 -31.86
CA LYS A 305 -8.79 5.59 -32.89
C LYS A 305 -10.14 6.30 -33.00
N ALA A 306 -10.51 7.09 -31.99
CA ALA A 306 -11.75 7.85 -31.91
C ALA A 306 -11.99 8.72 -33.14
N LYS A 307 -13.11 8.52 -33.85
CA LYS A 307 -13.39 9.26 -35.10
C LYS A 307 -13.80 10.71 -34.91
N GLY A 308 -14.23 11.11 -33.71
CA GLY A 308 -14.67 12.47 -33.37
C GLY A 308 -13.68 13.31 -32.55
N SER A 309 -12.62 12.70 -32.01
CA SER A 309 -11.62 13.39 -31.17
C SER A 309 -10.81 14.41 -31.96
N LYS A 310 -10.44 15.52 -31.34
CA LYS A 310 -9.45 16.48 -31.89
C LYS A 310 -8.05 15.85 -32.02
N TYR A 311 -7.74 14.84 -31.21
CA TYR A 311 -6.52 14.03 -31.26
C TYR A 311 -6.63 12.80 -32.18
N LYS A 312 -7.68 12.68 -33.01
CA LYS A 312 -7.88 11.54 -33.93
C LYS A 312 -6.66 11.26 -34.80
N GLY A 313 -6.03 10.11 -34.57
CA GLY A 313 -4.84 9.69 -35.29
C GLY A 313 -3.52 10.25 -34.74
N ASP A 314 -3.55 11.13 -33.74
CA ASP A 314 -2.38 11.48 -32.95
C ASP A 314 -1.93 10.30 -32.08
N SER A 315 -0.69 10.42 -31.60
CA SER A 315 -0.09 9.56 -30.60
C SER A 315 -0.22 10.19 -29.22
N LEU A 316 -0.55 9.37 -28.22
CA LEU A 316 -0.52 9.69 -26.79
C LEU A 316 0.46 8.74 -26.09
N VAL A 317 1.13 9.20 -25.05
CA VAL A 317 2.07 8.41 -24.25
C VAL A 317 1.45 8.08 -22.90
N CYS A 318 1.57 6.82 -22.48
CA CYS A 318 1.23 6.38 -21.13
C CYS A 318 2.33 6.85 -20.17
N ASP A 319 1.96 7.65 -19.16
CA ASP A 319 2.86 8.25 -18.18
C ASP A 319 2.30 8.02 -16.75
N VAL A 320 3.07 8.41 -15.73
CA VAL A 320 2.72 8.20 -14.32
C VAL A 320 2.96 9.47 -13.49
N ALA A 321 1.96 9.82 -12.68
CA ALA A 321 2.10 10.89 -11.69
C ALA A 321 2.91 10.38 -10.50
N LYS A 322 2.38 9.38 -9.79
CA LYS A 322 3.00 8.73 -8.63
C LYS A 322 3.25 7.23 -8.91
N PRO A 323 4.51 6.76 -8.87
CA PRO A 323 4.83 5.35 -9.11
C PRO A 323 4.14 4.42 -8.11
N GLY A 324 3.42 3.43 -8.63
CA GLY A 324 2.57 2.52 -7.86
C GLY A 324 1.08 2.72 -8.14
N ASP A 325 0.63 3.98 -8.20
CA ASP A 325 -0.79 4.32 -8.04
C ASP A 325 -1.44 4.90 -9.31
N ASP A 326 -0.81 5.87 -9.99
CA ASP A 326 -1.52 6.78 -10.90
C ASP A 326 -0.94 6.85 -12.32
N TYR A 327 -1.51 6.05 -13.21
CA TYR A 327 -1.12 5.93 -14.61
C TYR A 327 -2.20 6.56 -15.53
N PHE A 328 -1.77 7.32 -16.53
CA PHE A 328 -2.68 8.01 -17.45
C PHE A 328 -2.03 8.27 -18.83
N TYR A 329 -2.86 8.48 -19.86
CA TYR A 329 -2.37 8.94 -21.16
C TYR A 329 -2.34 10.47 -21.23
N ARG A 330 -1.26 11.01 -21.81
CA ARG A 330 -1.13 12.43 -22.17
C ARG A 330 -0.62 12.61 -23.60
N ALA A 331 -0.75 13.81 -24.14
CA ALA A 331 -0.13 14.17 -25.42
C ALA A 331 1.41 14.10 -25.31
N LEU A 332 2.06 13.69 -26.40
CA LEU A 332 3.52 13.82 -26.52
C LEU A 332 3.89 15.31 -26.62
N THR A 333 4.95 15.71 -25.91
CA THR A 333 5.53 17.05 -25.97
C THR A 333 6.17 17.33 -27.34
N PRO A 334 6.55 18.58 -27.65
CA PRO A 334 7.21 18.90 -28.92
C PRO A 334 8.47 18.05 -29.17
N LEU A 335 9.34 17.85 -28.16
CA LEU A 335 10.54 17.02 -28.33
C LEU A 335 10.19 15.53 -28.38
N GLU A 336 9.21 15.05 -27.61
CA GLU A 336 8.79 13.64 -27.69
C GLU A 336 8.18 13.27 -29.05
N ARG A 337 7.55 14.22 -29.75
CA ARG A 337 7.02 14.01 -31.12
C ARG A 337 8.14 13.81 -32.16
N GLU A 338 9.32 14.37 -31.93
CA GLU A 338 10.46 14.32 -32.85
C GLU A 338 11.48 13.23 -32.47
N LEU A 339 11.70 13.03 -31.16
CA LEU A 339 12.71 12.12 -30.60
C LEU A 339 12.15 10.82 -30.04
N GLY A 340 10.82 10.70 -29.94
CA GLY A 340 10.11 9.59 -29.32
C GLY A 340 9.81 9.79 -27.82
N PRO A 341 8.98 8.92 -27.23
CA PRO A 341 8.53 9.03 -25.85
C PRO A 341 9.68 8.86 -24.85
N CYS A 342 9.67 9.69 -23.81
CA CYS A 342 10.58 9.58 -22.66
C CYS A 342 9.79 8.96 -21.49
N GLY A 343 10.16 7.76 -21.03
CA GLY A 343 9.35 6.93 -20.14
C GLY A 343 10.14 6.06 -19.16
N TYR A 344 9.52 5.72 -18.02
CA TYR A 344 10.18 5.06 -16.88
C TYR A 344 10.63 3.61 -17.14
N ARG A 345 9.79 2.80 -17.83
CA ARG A 345 9.99 1.34 -17.97
C ARG A 345 10.06 0.84 -19.41
N ALA A 346 9.21 1.34 -20.31
CA ALA A 346 9.26 0.98 -21.72
C ALA A 346 10.42 1.70 -22.42
N ASP A 347 11.61 1.09 -22.38
CA ASP A 347 12.83 1.35 -23.19
C ASP A 347 13.36 2.80 -23.26
N GLY A 348 12.73 3.74 -22.55
CA GLY A 348 12.87 5.17 -22.77
C GLY A 348 13.90 5.88 -21.89
N LYS A 349 14.10 5.39 -20.66
CA LYS A 349 15.06 5.98 -19.72
C LYS A 349 16.47 5.97 -20.33
N ASP A 350 17.20 7.09 -20.20
CA ASP A 350 18.55 7.28 -20.71
C ASP A 350 18.70 7.18 -22.26
N LYS A 351 17.58 7.26 -23.01
CA LYS A 351 17.57 7.50 -24.46
C LYS A 351 18.34 8.78 -24.79
N PHE A 352 19.04 8.73 -25.92
CA PHE A 352 19.78 9.84 -26.52
C PHE A 352 19.38 9.98 -27.98
N ALA A 353 19.13 11.21 -28.43
CA ALA A 353 18.71 11.51 -29.79
C ALA A 353 19.20 12.91 -30.22
N SER A 354 19.06 13.26 -31.51
CA SER A 354 19.52 14.53 -32.06
C SER A 354 18.51 15.17 -33.02
N ILE A 355 18.51 16.50 -33.07
CA ILE A 355 17.74 17.32 -34.01
C ILE A 355 18.76 17.97 -34.96
N GLY A 356 18.87 17.42 -36.17
CA GLY A 356 19.97 17.74 -37.09
C GLY A 356 21.35 17.33 -36.53
N ASP A 357 22.38 18.05 -36.98
CA ASP A 357 23.79 17.68 -36.75
C ASP A 357 24.41 18.26 -35.47
N SER A 358 23.71 19.16 -34.76
CA SER A 358 24.29 19.98 -33.68
C SER A 358 23.48 20.05 -32.38
N LEU A 359 22.18 19.77 -32.39
CA LEU A 359 21.34 19.74 -31.19
C LEU A 359 21.15 18.29 -30.74
N PHE A 360 21.44 18.02 -29.47
CA PHE A 360 21.44 16.68 -28.89
C PHE A 360 20.67 16.69 -27.58
N TYR A 361 19.97 15.60 -27.29
CA TYR A 361 19.04 15.52 -26.16
C TYR A 361 19.16 14.18 -25.43
N VAL A 362 18.87 14.21 -24.13
CA VAL A 362 18.72 13.04 -23.26
C VAL A 362 17.35 13.00 -22.61
N CYS A 363 16.77 11.80 -22.51
CA CYS A 363 15.56 11.55 -21.73
C CYS A 363 15.93 11.45 -20.25
N ASN A 364 15.70 12.52 -19.48
CA ASN A 364 15.81 12.53 -18.03
C ASN A 364 14.41 12.33 -17.42
N TYR A 365 13.93 11.09 -17.46
CA TYR A 365 12.62 10.76 -16.93
C TYR A 365 12.58 10.89 -15.40
N GLN A 366 11.66 11.72 -14.90
CA GLN A 366 11.17 11.68 -13.53
C GLN A 366 9.64 11.45 -13.51
N PRO A 367 9.08 10.83 -12.46
CA PRO A 367 7.64 10.84 -12.20
C PRO A 367 7.11 12.27 -12.02
N ILE A 368 5.81 12.47 -12.23
CA ILE A 368 5.24 13.82 -12.28
C ILE A 368 4.61 14.17 -10.92
N TRP A 369 5.41 14.76 -10.03
CA TRP A 369 4.92 15.40 -8.81
C TRP A 369 4.21 16.71 -9.18
N ILE A 370 2.88 16.72 -9.10
CA ILE A 370 2.07 17.82 -9.65
C ILE A 370 2.16 19.10 -8.83
N ASP A 371 2.40 18.99 -7.52
CA ASP A 371 2.70 20.15 -6.67
C ASP A 371 4.05 20.81 -7.04
N GLU A 372 4.95 20.12 -7.76
CA GLU A 372 6.16 20.69 -8.37
C GLU A 372 5.93 21.22 -9.81
N LEU A 373 4.84 20.81 -10.48
CA LEU A 373 4.50 21.31 -11.83
C LEU A 373 3.90 22.71 -11.81
N GLU A 374 3.15 23.06 -10.77
CA GLU A 374 2.56 24.41 -10.63
C GLU A 374 3.66 25.49 -10.55
N ASP A 375 4.85 25.16 -10.01
CA ASP A 375 6.04 26.03 -10.00
C ASP A 375 6.96 25.87 -11.23
N SER A 376 7.13 24.65 -11.77
CA SER A 376 8.11 24.39 -12.85
C SER A 376 7.57 24.56 -14.27
N GLY A 377 6.25 24.51 -14.47
CA GLY A 377 5.58 24.91 -15.70
C GLY A 377 5.87 24.09 -16.96
N SER A 378 6.59 22.95 -16.88
CA SER A 378 6.95 22.16 -18.06
C SER A 378 7.01 20.65 -17.79
N ILE A 379 6.12 19.91 -18.45
CA ILE A 379 6.11 18.44 -18.51
C ILE A 379 7.19 17.86 -19.44
N GLU A 380 8.02 18.68 -20.08
CA GLU A 380 9.05 18.21 -20.99
C GLU A 380 10.10 17.38 -20.22
N LYS A 381 10.37 16.16 -20.68
CA LYS A 381 11.27 15.19 -20.04
C LYS A 381 12.57 15.00 -20.84
N TRP A 382 12.60 15.43 -22.10
CA TRP A 382 13.85 15.64 -22.82
C TRP A 382 14.56 16.90 -22.28
N ARG A 383 15.88 16.80 -22.15
CA ARG A 383 16.77 17.93 -21.81
C ARG A 383 17.90 17.96 -22.84
N GLU A 384 18.36 19.16 -23.19
CA GLU A 384 19.54 19.31 -24.04
C GLU A 384 20.72 18.60 -23.37
N ALA A 385 21.40 17.74 -24.14
CA ALA A 385 22.46 16.90 -23.64
C ALA A 385 23.71 17.75 -23.38
N SER A 386 24.24 17.69 -22.16
CA SER A 386 25.51 18.36 -21.86
C SER A 386 26.62 17.84 -22.78
N TRP A 387 27.54 18.72 -23.18
CA TRP A 387 28.44 18.43 -24.30
C TRP A 387 29.30 17.17 -24.07
N GLY A 388 29.64 16.84 -22.82
CA GLY A 388 30.30 15.57 -22.47
C GLY A 388 29.46 14.32 -22.78
N VAL A 389 28.14 14.36 -22.53
CA VAL A 389 27.21 13.26 -22.85
C VAL A 389 27.01 13.16 -24.35
N THR A 390 26.83 14.29 -25.03
CA THR A 390 26.78 14.38 -26.50
C THR A 390 27.98 13.70 -27.15
N LEU A 391 29.19 14.11 -26.78
CA LEU A 391 30.41 13.57 -27.35
C LEU A 391 30.57 12.08 -26.99
N ASN A 392 30.23 11.66 -25.77
CA ASN A 392 30.24 10.24 -25.36
C ASN A 392 29.22 9.36 -26.11
N LYS A 393 28.12 9.90 -26.63
CA LYS A 393 27.15 9.13 -27.43
C LYS A 393 27.46 9.16 -28.93
N VAL A 394 27.92 10.29 -29.47
CA VAL A 394 28.18 10.47 -30.91
C VAL A 394 29.58 9.98 -31.32
N LEU A 395 30.61 10.27 -30.52
CA LEU A 395 31.99 9.84 -30.78
C LEU A 395 32.32 8.49 -30.12
N GLY A 396 31.35 7.89 -29.42
CA GLY A 396 31.55 6.80 -28.46
C GLY A 396 32.12 7.33 -27.13
N PRO A 397 31.98 6.58 -26.03
CA PRO A 397 32.40 7.03 -24.71
C PRO A 397 33.91 7.26 -24.69
N CYS A 398 34.37 8.38 -24.14
CA CYS A 398 35.78 8.57 -23.86
C CYS A 398 36.19 7.73 -22.64
N ASN A 399 36.39 6.44 -22.86
CA ASN A 399 36.86 5.48 -21.88
C ASN A 399 38.08 4.72 -22.42
N LYS A 400 38.63 3.80 -21.61
CA LYS A 400 39.79 3.01 -22.01
C LYS A 400 39.51 2.15 -23.25
N GLU A 401 38.32 1.54 -23.36
CA GLU A 401 37.99 0.67 -24.50
C GLU A 401 38.05 1.37 -25.86
N VAL A 402 37.62 2.64 -25.99
CA VAL A 402 37.71 3.36 -27.27
C VAL A 402 39.15 3.82 -27.58
N LEU A 403 40.03 3.85 -26.57
CA LEU A 403 41.48 4.08 -26.73
C LEU A 403 42.25 2.79 -27.08
N LYS A 404 41.66 1.61 -26.92
CA LYS A 404 42.29 0.29 -27.07
C LYS A 404 42.82 0.07 -28.49
N VAL A 405 43.98 -0.58 -28.60
CA VAL A 405 44.55 -0.94 -29.89
C VAL A 405 43.89 -2.23 -30.39
N GLU A 406 43.23 -2.16 -31.53
CA GLU A 406 42.50 -3.27 -32.14
C GLU A 406 43.42 -4.49 -32.36
N GLY A 407 43.08 -5.62 -31.71
CA GLY A 407 43.92 -6.82 -31.68
C GLY A 407 44.88 -6.93 -30.48
N SER A 408 44.82 -6.01 -29.50
CA SER A 408 45.58 -6.06 -28.24
C SER A 408 44.64 -5.94 -27.04
N GLU A 409 44.85 -6.77 -26.01
CA GLU A 409 44.00 -6.78 -24.80
C GLU A 409 44.38 -5.67 -23.80
N ASN A 410 45.66 -5.28 -23.76
CA ASN A 410 46.19 -4.31 -22.77
C ASN A 410 46.90 -3.07 -23.37
N GLU A 411 47.06 -2.94 -24.69
CA GLU A 411 47.68 -1.74 -25.27
C GLU A 411 46.63 -0.66 -25.58
N TYR A 412 46.80 0.53 -25.00
CA TYR A 412 45.91 1.68 -25.17
C TYR A 412 46.66 2.85 -25.80
N ARG A 413 46.03 3.54 -26.74
CA ARG A 413 46.52 4.81 -27.30
C ARG A 413 46.45 5.87 -26.20
N SER A 414 47.52 6.66 -26.00
CA SER A 414 47.52 7.76 -25.03
C SER A 414 46.41 8.78 -25.29
N LEU A 415 46.07 8.97 -26.57
CA LEU A 415 44.89 9.71 -27.02
C LEU A 415 44.31 9.16 -28.32
N ILE A 416 43.07 9.54 -28.61
CA ILE A 416 42.44 9.49 -29.94
C ILE A 416 41.80 10.84 -30.25
N ARG A 417 41.79 11.22 -31.53
CA ARG A 417 40.98 12.34 -32.01
C ARG A 417 39.84 11.84 -32.88
N LYS A 418 38.65 12.40 -32.71
CA LYS A 418 37.48 12.22 -33.58
C LYS A 418 36.89 13.59 -33.90
N LYS A 419 36.21 13.70 -35.05
CA LYS A 419 35.67 14.96 -35.57
C LYS A 419 34.15 14.97 -35.43
N LEU A 420 33.58 16.09 -35.00
CA LEU A 420 32.14 16.35 -35.02
C LEU A 420 31.92 17.72 -35.68
N GLY A 421 31.22 17.73 -36.83
CA GLY A 421 31.22 18.89 -37.72
C GLY A 421 32.63 19.20 -38.23
N ASP A 422 33.11 20.43 -38.00
CA ASP A 422 34.50 20.84 -38.27
C ASP A 422 35.42 20.90 -37.05
N THR A 423 34.91 20.62 -35.86
CA THR A 423 35.68 20.65 -34.61
C THR A 423 36.33 19.29 -34.32
N VAL A 424 37.58 19.31 -33.89
CA VAL A 424 38.33 18.13 -33.45
C VAL A 424 38.23 17.98 -31.93
N TYR A 425 37.79 16.80 -31.50
CA TYR A 425 37.71 16.44 -30.09
C TYR A 425 38.72 15.34 -29.78
N VAL A 426 39.49 15.52 -28.72
CA VAL A 426 40.43 14.54 -28.21
C VAL A 426 39.84 13.81 -27.01
N CYS A 427 39.98 12.49 -26.99
CA CYS A 427 39.83 11.68 -25.80
C CYS A 427 41.24 11.27 -25.36
N GLN A 428 41.60 11.54 -24.11
CA GLN A 428 42.92 11.25 -23.54
C GLN A 428 42.80 10.26 -22.38
N TYR A 429 43.69 9.27 -22.32
CA TYR A 429 43.70 8.22 -21.28
C TYR A 429 43.73 8.80 -19.85
N ASP A 430 44.33 9.98 -19.71
CA ASP A 430 44.56 10.69 -18.46
C ASP A 430 43.37 11.42 -17.85
N TYR A 431 42.31 11.63 -18.64
CA TYR A 431 41.18 12.48 -18.26
C TYR A 431 39.82 11.82 -18.54
N LEU A 432 39.73 10.91 -19.50
CA LEU A 432 38.52 10.12 -19.82
C LEU A 432 37.24 10.97 -20.00
N PHE A 433 37.41 12.15 -20.59
CA PHE A 433 36.33 12.93 -21.21
C PHE A 433 36.80 13.53 -22.54
N TRP A 434 35.86 13.81 -23.44
CA TRP A 434 36.16 14.48 -24.71
C TRP A 434 36.45 15.96 -24.49
N LYS A 435 37.70 16.36 -24.76
CA LYS A 435 38.16 17.74 -24.74
C LYS A 435 38.13 18.33 -26.16
N ASN A 436 37.64 19.55 -26.29
CA ASN A 436 37.67 20.30 -27.54
C ASN A 436 39.11 20.82 -27.81
N GLU A 437 39.72 20.49 -28.95
CA GLU A 437 41.02 21.03 -29.39
C GLU A 437 40.89 22.10 -30.49
N GLY A 438 39.65 22.49 -30.83
CA GLY A 438 39.34 23.53 -31.81
C GLY A 438 39.29 23.02 -33.25
N THR A 439 39.75 23.87 -34.16
CA THR A 439 39.75 23.64 -35.61
C THR A 439 41.15 23.68 -36.22
N ASP A 440 42.19 23.82 -35.40
CA ASP A 440 43.58 23.88 -35.87
C ASP A 440 44.09 22.51 -36.34
N SER A 441 44.93 22.50 -37.36
CA SER A 441 45.08 21.38 -38.31
C SER A 441 46.50 20.82 -38.41
N LEU A 442 47.49 21.43 -37.76
CA LEU A 442 48.89 20.97 -37.78
C LEU A 442 49.05 19.51 -37.33
N LEU A 443 48.47 19.15 -36.17
CA LEU A 443 48.47 17.78 -35.64
C LEU A 443 47.62 16.79 -36.48
N TYR A 444 46.70 17.30 -37.31
CA TYR A 444 45.90 16.48 -38.21
C TYR A 444 46.66 16.14 -39.51
N PHE A 445 47.45 17.08 -40.04
CA PHE A 445 48.22 16.89 -41.28
C PHE A 445 49.62 16.29 -41.10
N LEU A 446 50.33 16.64 -40.02
CA LEU A 446 51.66 16.06 -39.70
C LEU A 446 51.56 14.83 -38.78
N GLY A 447 50.36 14.49 -38.32
CA GLY A 447 50.12 13.51 -37.26
C GLY A 447 50.56 14.01 -35.88
N ASP A 448 50.37 13.18 -34.86
CA ASP A 448 50.83 13.47 -33.51
C ASP A 448 52.35 13.60 -33.47
N CYS A 449 52.85 14.75 -32.99
CA CYS A 449 54.21 14.81 -32.47
C CYS A 449 54.24 14.05 -31.14
N GLY A 450 54.90 12.90 -31.12
CA GLY A 450 54.93 11.98 -29.99
C GLY A 450 56.15 11.06 -30.04
N VAL A 451 56.15 10.04 -29.17
CA VAL A 451 57.28 9.12 -28.96
C VAL A 451 57.86 8.54 -30.27
N LYS A 452 56.99 8.13 -31.20
CA LYS A 452 57.37 7.38 -32.42
C LYS A 452 58.10 8.25 -33.45
N ASN A 453 57.84 9.55 -33.46
CA ASN A 453 58.39 10.55 -34.37
C ASN A 453 59.14 11.68 -33.62
N LEU A 454 59.46 11.49 -32.34
CA LEU A 454 60.33 12.39 -31.57
C LEU A 454 61.67 12.57 -32.29
N TRP A 455 62.12 13.83 -32.33
CA TRP A 455 63.26 14.33 -33.09
C TRP A 455 63.16 14.15 -34.61
N SER A 456 62.08 13.60 -35.19
CA SER A 456 61.94 13.57 -36.66
C SER A 456 61.68 14.96 -37.24
N LEU A 457 62.12 15.17 -38.48
CA LEU A 457 61.94 16.37 -39.28
C LEU A 457 60.91 16.08 -40.39
N GLU A 458 59.79 16.80 -40.38
CA GLU A 458 58.70 16.65 -41.35
C GLU A 458 58.43 17.96 -42.10
N LYS A 459 57.67 17.88 -43.20
CA LYS A 459 57.34 19.03 -44.06
C LYS A 459 55.85 19.12 -44.42
N LEU A 460 55.31 20.34 -44.40
CA LEU A 460 53.98 20.63 -44.94
C LEU A 460 54.02 20.81 -46.47
N GLY A 461 52.83 20.79 -47.08
CA GLY A 461 52.67 20.96 -48.54
C GLY A 461 53.08 22.34 -49.09
N ASP A 462 53.31 23.33 -48.22
CA ASP A 462 53.88 24.64 -48.56
C ASP A 462 55.42 24.68 -48.45
N SER A 463 56.06 23.54 -48.16
CA SER A 463 57.50 23.35 -47.94
C SER A 463 58.07 23.90 -46.63
N SER A 464 57.25 24.29 -45.66
CA SER A 464 57.72 24.62 -44.30
C SER A 464 58.20 23.37 -43.53
N GLU A 465 59.23 23.54 -42.68
CA GLU A 465 59.95 22.45 -41.99
C GLU A 465 59.75 22.48 -40.46
N TYR A 466 59.34 21.35 -39.88
CA TYR A 466 59.09 21.21 -38.44
C TYR A 466 59.82 19.99 -37.86
N VAL A 467 60.42 20.13 -36.68
CA VAL A 467 60.93 19.02 -35.88
C VAL A 467 59.97 18.76 -34.73
N CYS A 468 59.65 17.49 -34.46
CA CYS A 468 58.89 17.11 -33.28
C CYS A 468 59.78 17.13 -32.04
N THR A 469 59.42 17.95 -31.05
CA THR A 469 60.12 18.12 -29.76
C THR A 469 59.26 17.66 -28.58
N TYR A 470 59.77 17.78 -27.36
CA TYR A 470 59.04 17.52 -26.11
C TYR A 470 57.81 18.40 -25.86
N ASP A 471 57.57 19.44 -26.66
CA ASP A 471 56.43 20.34 -26.51
C ASP A 471 55.40 20.14 -27.63
N SER A 472 55.83 20.17 -28.89
CA SER A 472 54.98 20.07 -30.08
C SER A 472 55.80 19.97 -31.37
N TRP A 473 55.15 20.10 -32.54
CA TRP A 473 55.82 20.39 -33.81
C TRP A 473 56.39 21.82 -33.80
N VAL A 474 57.71 21.96 -33.69
CA VAL A 474 58.41 23.25 -33.64
C VAL A 474 59.16 23.51 -34.95
N SER A 475 59.13 24.74 -35.47
CA SER A 475 59.86 25.12 -36.69
C SER A 475 61.35 24.75 -36.58
N ALA A 476 61.87 24.06 -37.59
CA ALA A 476 63.19 23.42 -37.51
C ALA A 476 64.36 24.42 -37.41
N ASN A 477 65.32 24.14 -36.53
CA ASN A 477 66.59 24.88 -36.37
C ASN A 477 67.80 23.93 -36.33
N ASP A 478 69.01 24.47 -36.38
CA ASP A 478 70.25 23.68 -36.54
C ASP A 478 70.47 22.64 -35.42
N THR A 479 70.20 22.98 -34.15
CA THR A 479 70.33 22.04 -33.02
C THR A 479 69.29 20.92 -33.11
N LEU A 480 68.04 21.26 -33.46
CA LEU A 480 66.97 20.28 -33.63
C LEU A 480 67.23 19.36 -34.83
N LYS A 481 67.84 19.88 -35.90
CA LYS A 481 68.29 19.09 -37.06
C LYS A 481 69.42 18.14 -36.68
N PHE A 482 70.43 18.58 -35.92
CA PHE A 482 71.48 17.67 -35.42
C PHE A 482 70.90 16.51 -34.58
N LEU A 483 69.95 16.79 -33.68
CA LEU A 483 69.30 15.75 -32.85
C LEU A 483 68.46 14.78 -33.69
N SER A 484 67.88 15.23 -34.80
CA SER A 484 67.13 14.38 -35.75
C SER A 484 67.99 13.31 -36.42
N GLU A 485 69.30 13.52 -36.51
CA GLU A 485 70.25 12.64 -37.20
C GLU A 485 70.84 11.53 -36.31
N GLN A 486 70.56 11.54 -34.99
CA GLN A 486 71.19 10.62 -34.03
C GLN A 486 70.47 9.27 -33.89
N ARG A 487 71.23 8.17 -33.71
CA ARG A 487 70.63 6.85 -33.38
C ARG A 487 69.91 6.93 -32.04
N ARG A 488 68.57 6.85 -32.08
CA ARG A 488 67.66 6.75 -30.93
C ARG A 488 68.15 5.77 -29.86
N CYS A 489 67.75 6.02 -28.62
CA CYS A 489 68.03 5.14 -27.49
C CYS A 489 67.21 3.85 -27.56
N ASP A 490 67.84 2.72 -27.27
CA ASP A 490 67.23 1.40 -27.17
C ASP A 490 67.09 1.01 -25.69
N LYS A 491 65.86 0.80 -25.18
CA LYS A 491 65.67 0.58 -23.73
C LYS A 491 66.20 -0.78 -23.24
N GLU A 492 66.46 -1.75 -24.11
CA GLU A 492 67.05 -3.04 -23.73
C GLU A 492 68.58 -3.04 -23.75
N THR A 493 69.22 -2.38 -24.73
CA THR A 493 70.68 -2.38 -24.90
C THR A 493 71.38 -1.11 -24.43
N ASP A 494 70.67 0.02 -24.45
CA ASP A 494 71.21 1.36 -24.21
C ASP A 494 70.77 1.92 -22.85
N SER A 495 70.29 1.07 -21.92
CA SER A 495 69.80 1.45 -20.58
C SER A 495 70.80 2.23 -19.71
N LEU A 496 72.06 2.32 -20.16
CA LEU A 496 73.23 2.91 -19.50
C LEU A 496 74.03 3.85 -20.47
N ARG A 497 73.48 4.20 -21.65
CA ARG A 497 74.22 4.85 -22.77
C ARG A 497 74.30 6.38 -22.67
N THR A 498 75.41 6.96 -23.16
CA THR A 498 75.79 8.38 -22.98
C THR A 498 76.44 8.98 -24.26
N PHE A 499 76.31 10.29 -24.53
CA PHE A 499 77.01 11.05 -25.61
C PHE A 499 76.90 12.60 -25.44
N SER A 500 77.30 13.43 -26.43
CA SER A 500 77.25 14.91 -26.34
C SER A 500 77.20 15.65 -27.70
N PHE A 501 76.84 16.94 -27.68
CA PHE A 501 76.96 17.88 -28.82
C PHE A 501 77.16 19.32 -28.34
N GLY A 502 78.03 20.09 -29.02
CA GLY A 502 78.38 21.45 -28.61
C GLY A 502 78.99 21.48 -27.20
N SER A 503 78.32 22.15 -26.27
CA SER A 503 78.66 22.17 -24.84
C SER A 503 77.69 21.36 -23.95
N THR A 504 76.81 20.55 -24.54
CA THR A 504 75.72 19.86 -23.83
C THR A 504 75.91 18.34 -23.90
N TYR A 505 75.71 17.67 -22.76
CA TYR A 505 75.82 16.22 -22.62
C TYR A 505 74.44 15.58 -22.56
N TYR A 506 74.32 14.40 -23.16
CA TYR A 506 73.07 13.66 -23.27
C TYR A 506 73.25 12.22 -22.77
N ILE A 507 72.21 11.70 -22.13
CA ILE A 507 72.09 10.28 -21.82
C ILE A 507 70.83 9.71 -22.45
N CYS A 508 70.84 8.41 -22.65
CA CYS A 508 69.61 7.65 -22.71
C CYS A 508 69.04 7.58 -21.29
N ASP A 509 67.92 8.27 -21.08
CA ASP A 509 67.20 8.26 -19.81
C ASP A 509 65.70 8.48 -20.08
N ASP A 510 64.90 8.15 -19.09
CA ASP A 510 63.45 8.36 -19.08
C ASP A 510 63.15 9.88 -18.93
N VAL A 511 62.78 10.50 -20.06
CA VAL A 511 62.40 11.91 -20.15
C VAL A 511 60.90 12.03 -20.04
N LYS A 512 60.43 12.77 -19.03
CA LYS A 512 59.01 13.08 -18.89
C LYS A 512 58.52 13.98 -20.02
N TRP A 513 57.47 13.54 -20.69
CA TRP A 513 56.75 14.29 -21.72
C TRP A 513 55.25 14.16 -21.43
N GLY A 514 54.65 15.22 -20.88
CA GLY A 514 53.33 15.11 -20.26
C GLY A 514 53.35 14.17 -19.06
N LYS A 515 52.52 13.12 -19.07
CA LYS A 515 52.59 12.02 -18.10
C LYS A 515 53.44 10.83 -18.58
N ASP A 516 53.63 10.68 -19.89
CA ASP A 516 54.46 9.62 -20.46
C ASP A 516 55.94 9.85 -20.13
N SER A 517 56.70 8.75 -20.15
CA SER A 517 58.16 8.77 -20.07
C SER A 517 58.75 8.16 -21.32
N VAL A 518 59.57 8.93 -22.02
CA VAL A 518 60.24 8.50 -23.24
C VAL A 518 61.70 8.23 -22.96
N TYR A 519 62.17 7.03 -23.29
CA TYR A 519 63.58 6.68 -23.16
C TYR A 519 64.38 7.25 -24.34
N THR A 520 64.98 8.43 -24.15
CA THR A 520 65.54 9.25 -25.23
C THR A 520 66.66 10.17 -24.71
N PHE A 521 67.11 11.10 -25.56
CA PHE A 521 68.23 12.01 -25.33
C PHE A 521 67.88 13.10 -24.31
N LYS A 522 67.99 12.76 -23.03
CA LYS A 522 67.89 13.72 -21.92
C LYS A 522 69.18 14.50 -21.81
N ASP A 523 69.12 15.83 -21.76
CA ASP A 523 70.29 16.61 -21.35
C ASP A 523 70.59 16.34 -19.88
N THR A 524 71.86 16.27 -19.50
CA THR A 524 72.23 15.90 -18.14
C THR A 524 73.57 16.46 -17.68
N THR A 525 73.80 16.40 -16.37
CA THR A 525 75.12 16.64 -15.79
C THR A 525 76.03 15.44 -16.02
N GLN A 526 77.30 15.70 -16.34
CA GLN A 526 78.32 14.67 -16.63
C GLN A 526 78.36 13.53 -15.60
N ALA A 527 78.17 13.83 -14.31
CA ALA A 527 78.34 12.87 -13.21
C ALA A 527 77.18 11.85 -13.02
N TYR A 528 76.00 12.07 -13.62
CA TYR A 528 74.90 11.09 -13.52
C TYR A 528 75.06 9.95 -14.54
N ALA A 529 75.60 10.30 -15.72
CA ALA A 529 75.93 9.38 -16.80
C ALA A 529 76.85 8.22 -16.31
N ASP A 530 77.84 8.53 -15.48
CA ASP A 530 78.82 7.57 -14.93
C ASP A 530 78.23 6.53 -13.94
N SER A 531 76.94 6.60 -13.60
CA SER A 531 76.33 5.78 -12.53
C SER A 531 75.54 4.58 -13.04
N LEU A 532 74.89 4.69 -14.21
CA LEU A 532 73.91 3.70 -14.68
C LEU A 532 74.55 2.34 -15.02
N ASP A 533 75.81 2.32 -15.45
CA ASP A 533 76.60 1.14 -15.86
C ASP A 533 76.60 -0.06 -14.88
N LYS A 534 76.12 0.12 -13.64
CA LYS A 534 76.08 -0.93 -12.60
C LYS A 534 74.84 -1.83 -12.60
N VAL A 535 73.68 -1.37 -13.09
CA VAL A 535 72.38 -2.05 -12.83
C VAL A 535 72.20 -3.36 -13.60
N TYR A 536 72.90 -3.51 -14.74
CA TYR A 536 72.90 -4.66 -15.66
C TYR A 536 73.24 -6.03 -15.01
N PHE A 537 73.73 -6.05 -13.76
CA PHE A 537 74.27 -7.23 -13.08
C PHE A 537 73.23 -8.28 -12.64
N PHE A 538 71.96 -7.90 -12.43
CA PHE A 538 70.93 -8.74 -11.79
C PHE A 538 70.08 -9.63 -12.72
N LYS A 539 70.27 -9.56 -14.05
CA LYS A 539 69.45 -10.25 -15.09
C LYS A 539 69.61 -11.80 -15.13
N LYS A 540 69.86 -12.44 -13.99
CA LYS A 540 70.63 -13.70 -13.90
C LYS A 540 69.94 -14.86 -13.15
N GLU A 541 68.80 -14.62 -12.51
CA GLU A 541 68.18 -15.59 -11.58
C GLU A 541 66.96 -16.34 -12.14
N CYS A 542 66.23 -15.79 -13.11
CA CYS A 542 65.01 -16.44 -13.65
C CYS A 542 65.26 -17.67 -14.55
N SER A 543 66.51 -17.99 -14.89
CA SER A 543 66.87 -18.93 -15.97
C SER A 543 66.86 -20.41 -15.58
N VAL A 544 65.91 -20.86 -14.74
CA VAL A 544 65.98 -22.18 -14.05
C VAL A 544 64.65 -22.95 -13.98
N LEU A 545 63.61 -22.53 -14.71
CA LEU A 545 62.30 -23.22 -14.77
C LEU A 545 62.12 -24.03 -16.05
N ALA A 546 61.16 -24.97 -16.05
CA ALA A 546 60.83 -25.83 -17.19
C ALA A 546 59.32 -25.85 -17.46
N ASP A 547 58.94 -25.47 -18.68
CA ASP A 547 57.66 -25.68 -19.39
C ASP A 547 56.37 -25.69 -18.55
N THR A 548 56.27 -24.74 -17.61
CA THR A 548 55.09 -24.49 -16.79
C THR A 548 54.80 -22.99 -16.76
N VAL A 549 53.52 -22.61 -16.79
CA VAL A 549 53.09 -21.23 -16.54
C VAL A 549 53.16 -20.98 -15.04
N LYS A 550 53.87 -19.94 -14.62
CA LYS A 550 53.96 -19.55 -13.20
C LYS A 550 53.49 -18.11 -13.01
N TYR A 551 52.51 -17.92 -12.14
CA TYR A 551 51.98 -16.61 -11.80
C TYR A 551 52.81 -15.95 -10.68
N TYR A 552 52.85 -14.62 -10.70
CA TYR A 552 53.64 -13.75 -9.83
C TYR A 552 52.83 -12.49 -9.48
N TYR A 553 53.18 -11.82 -8.38
CA TYR A 553 52.62 -10.54 -7.97
C TYR A 553 53.76 -9.63 -7.51
N ASP A 554 53.88 -8.42 -8.08
CA ASP A 554 54.88 -7.44 -7.66
C ASP A 554 54.31 -6.54 -6.56
N SER A 555 54.95 -6.50 -5.40
CA SER A 555 54.55 -5.67 -4.26
C SER A 555 55.02 -4.22 -4.34
N LEU A 556 55.89 -3.86 -5.29
CA LEU A 556 56.27 -2.47 -5.56
C LEU A 556 55.35 -1.77 -6.58
N SER A 557 54.61 -2.53 -7.42
CA SER A 557 53.66 -2.00 -8.41
C SER A 557 52.21 -2.48 -8.26
N SER A 558 51.95 -3.49 -7.43
CA SER A 558 50.64 -4.14 -7.21
C SER A 558 50.01 -4.76 -8.46
N GLN A 559 50.81 -5.34 -9.35
CA GLN A 559 50.35 -5.99 -10.59
C GLN A 559 50.54 -7.51 -10.58
N TYR A 560 49.58 -8.21 -11.19
CA TYR A 560 49.64 -9.65 -11.43
C TYR A 560 50.28 -9.96 -12.77
N TYR A 561 51.28 -10.84 -12.74
CA TYR A 561 51.98 -11.31 -13.92
C TYR A 561 51.91 -12.83 -14.02
N HIS A 562 52.15 -13.38 -15.20
CA HIS A 562 52.67 -14.74 -15.34
C HIS A 562 53.95 -14.75 -16.17
N CYS A 563 54.85 -15.65 -15.82
CA CYS A 563 55.95 -16.03 -16.69
C CYS A 563 55.72 -17.44 -17.26
N GLU A 564 56.22 -17.64 -18.47
CA GLU A 564 56.17 -18.93 -19.17
C GLU A 564 57.35 -19.02 -20.14
N ILE A 565 57.70 -20.24 -20.54
CA ILE A 565 58.69 -20.47 -21.58
C ILE A 565 57.93 -20.82 -22.87
N ARG A 566 57.93 -19.89 -23.83
CA ARG A 566 57.52 -20.18 -25.22
C ARG A 566 58.73 -20.06 -26.13
N ASN A 567 59.00 -21.11 -26.89
CA ASN A 567 60.08 -21.19 -27.88
C ASN A 567 61.48 -20.92 -27.27
N ASN A 568 61.82 -21.59 -26.16
CA ASN A 568 63.07 -21.42 -25.40
C ASN A 568 63.39 -19.98 -24.94
N LYS A 569 62.38 -19.12 -24.82
CA LYS A 569 62.52 -17.78 -24.24
C LYS A 569 61.52 -17.60 -23.09
N ILE A 570 62.03 -17.12 -21.96
CA ILE A 570 61.20 -16.66 -20.86
C ILE A 570 60.48 -15.40 -21.32
N LYS A 571 59.16 -15.39 -21.17
CA LYS A 571 58.32 -14.20 -21.35
C LYS A 571 57.55 -13.92 -20.07
N PHE A 572 57.23 -12.65 -19.86
CA PHE A 572 56.35 -12.17 -18.81
C PHE A 572 55.15 -11.47 -19.47
N TYR A 573 53.96 -11.66 -18.90
CA TYR A 573 52.70 -11.06 -19.34
C TYR A 573 51.89 -10.65 -18.12
N GLU A 574 51.03 -9.65 -18.26
CA GLU A 574 50.08 -9.19 -17.23
C GLU A 574 48.77 -10.01 -17.31
N VAL A 575 47.99 -10.07 -16.23
CA VAL A 575 46.80 -10.96 -16.11
C VAL A 575 45.55 -10.16 -15.74
N GLU A 576 44.42 -10.45 -16.42
CA GLU A 576 43.11 -9.87 -16.09
C GLU A 576 42.68 -10.22 -14.65
N GLU A 577 42.17 -9.22 -13.94
CA GLU A 577 41.97 -9.28 -12.49
C GLU A 577 40.95 -10.34 -12.05
N GLU A 578 39.81 -10.46 -12.74
CA GLU A 578 38.76 -11.45 -12.41
C GLU A 578 39.29 -12.88 -12.59
N LYS A 579 39.89 -13.19 -13.75
CA LYS A 579 40.46 -14.52 -14.03
C LYS A 579 41.64 -14.84 -13.12
N GLY A 580 42.48 -13.84 -12.84
CA GLY A 580 43.56 -13.94 -11.85
C GLY A 580 43.02 -14.26 -10.46
N ARG A 581 41.98 -13.56 -10.01
CA ARG A 581 41.30 -13.77 -8.73
C ARG A 581 40.66 -15.15 -8.66
N THR A 582 39.82 -15.56 -9.61
CA THR A 582 39.18 -16.89 -9.59
C THR A 582 40.23 -18.01 -9.60
N TYR A 583 41.32 -17.85 -10.35
CA TYR A 583 42.45 -18.78 -10.32
C TYR A 583 43.14 -18.80 -8.95
N PHE A 584 43.61 -17.66 -8.44
CA PHE A 584 44.34 -17.59 -7.18
C PHE A 584 43.48 -17.94 -5.95
N CYS A 585 42.17 -17.62 -5.97
CA CYS A 585 41.21 -18.03 -4.94
C CYS A 585 40.86 -19.51 -5.04
N GLY A 586 40.75 -20.08 -6.25
CA GLY A 586 40.55 -21.52 -6.45
C GLY A 586 41.78 -22.36 -6.07
N GLU A 587 42.99 -21.85 -6.31
CA GLU A 587 44.23 -22.46 -5.81
C GLU A 587 44.37 -22.28 -4.30
N PHE A 588 44.01 -21.11 -3.75
CA PHE A 588 43.96 -20.86 -2.30
C PHE A 588 42.99 -21.83 -1.60
N ALA A 589 41.78 -22.04 -2.15
CA ALA A 589 40.82 -23.02 -1.63
C ALA A 589 41.40 -24.45 -1.57
N LYS A 590 42.22 -24.84 -2.56
CA LYS A 590 42.95 -26.14 -2.54
C LYS A 590 44.06 -26.21 -1.49
N THR A 591 44.55 -25.06 -0.99
CA THR A 591 45.50 -25.00 0.13
C THR A 591 44.83 -24.99 1.52
N LEU A 592 43.50 -24.92 1.59
CA LEU A 592 42.74 -25.01 2.85
C LEU A 592 42.69 -26.46 3.36
N THR A 593 43.79 -26.93 3.95
CA THR A 593 43.88 -28.27 4.55
C THR A 593 43.25 -28.30 5.94
N GLY A 594 42.13 -29.01 6.10
CA GLY A 594 41.53 -29.27 7.43
C GLY A 594 40.05 -28.97 7.56
N CYS A 595 39.23 -29.37 6.58
CA CYS A 595 37.77 -29.51 6.76
C CYS A 595 37.46 -31.00 7.07
N SER A 596 36.84 -31.25 8.21
CA SER A 596 36.51 -32.58 8.75
C SER A 596 35.30 -32.47 9.69
N ALA A 597 34.87 -33.58 10.30
CA ALA A 597 33.84 -33.59 11.34
C ALA A 597 34.24 -32.88 12.65
N GLU A 598 35.51 -32.45 12.77
CA GLU A 598 36.08 -31.74 13.92
C GLU A 598 36.33 -30.24 13.62
N SER A 599 36.04 -29.80 12.38
CA SER A 599 36.23 -28.42 11.92
C SER A 599 35.01 -27.56 12.23
N ASP A 600 35.22 -26.25 12.36
CA ASP A 600 34.12 -25.29 12.44
C ASP A 600 33.38 -25.24 11.08
N THR A 601 32.11 -25.68 11.08
CA THR A 601 31.26 -25.69 9.88
C THR A 601 30.53 -24.37 9.64
N THR A 602 30.83 -23.34 10.43
CA THR A 602 30.24 -21.99 10.35
C THR A 602 31.26 -20.91 9.98
N GLU A 603 32.56 -21.14 10.22
CA GLU A 603 33.63 -20.20 9.84
C GLU A 603 33.65 -19.93 8.33
N VAL A 604 33.61 -18.64 7.94
CA VAL A 604 33.69 -18.21 6.54
C VAL A 604 35.11 -17.74 6.21
N VAL A 605 35.81 -18.55 5.40
CA VAL A 605 37.13 -18.22 4.88
C VAL A 605 37.00 -17.30 3.66
N SER A 606 37.51 -16.07 3.79
CA SER A 606 37.60 -15.10 2.69
C SER A 606 38.94 -15.22 1.96
N CYS A 607 38.91 -15.22 0.62
CA CYS A 607 40.11 -15.24 -0.21
C CYS A 607 40.94 -13.94 -0.07
N PRO A 608 42.28 -14.02 0.08
CA PRO A 608 43.15 -12.85 0.23
C PRO A 608 43.29 -11.97 -1.04
N TYR A 609 42.65 -12.37 -2.15
CA TYR A 609 42.63 -11.65 -3.42
C TYR A 609 41.26 -11.01 -3.75
N ASN A 610 40.28 -11.09 -2.84
CA ASN A 610 38.98 -10.40 -2.96
C ASN A 610 39.15 -8.86 -2.91
N THR A 611 38.35 -8.12 -3.69
CA THR A 611 38.41 -6.63 -3.73
C THR A 611 37.53 -5.95 -2.70
N LYS A 612 37.86 -4.70 -2.35
CA LYS A 612 37.10 -3.89 -1.39
C LYS A 612 35.99 -3.02 -2.00
N GLU A 613 35.80 -3.05 -3.32
CA GLU A 613 34.92 -2.10 -4.02
C GLU A 613 33.96 -2.80 -4.99
N THR A 614 32.71 -2.32 -4.97
CA THR A 614 31.52 -2.69 -5.79
C THR A 614 30.68 -3.92 -5.36
N TRP A 615 29.37 -3.67 -5.23
CA TRP A 615 28.33 -4.66 -4.91
C TRP A 615 27.92 -5.56 -6.10
N VAL A 616 28.60 -5.45 -7.23
CA VAL A 616 28.17 -6.03 -8.52
C VAL A 616 28.67 -7.47 -8.70
N ASN A 617 29.80 -7.81 -8.08
CA ASN A 617 30.56 -9.02 -8.36
C ASN A 617 30.45 -10.09 -7.24
N ALA A 618 29.39 -10.00 -6.43
CA ALA A 618 29.18 -10.74 -5.18
C ALA A 618 29.08 -12.29 -5.31
N GLU A 619 28.94 -12.81 -6.53
CA GLU A 619 28.98 -14.24 -6.86
C GLU A 619 30.41 -14.74 -7.23
N SER A 620 31.34 -13.82 -7.51
CA SER A 620 32.71 -14.11 -7.97
C SER A 620 33.78 -13.98 -6.89
N ASP A 621 33.49 -13.28 -5.78
CA ASP A 621 34.37 -13.21 -4.63
C ASP A 621 34.39 -14.56 -3.87
N GLY A 622 35.58 -14.99 -3.49
CA GLY A 622 35.79 -16.29 -2.86
C GLY A 622 35.43 -16.27 -1.38
N TYR A 623 34.22 -16.71 -1.04
CA TYR A 623 33.77 -16.99 0.32
C TYR A 623 33.45 -18.49 0.46
N TYR A 624 34.05 -19.16 1.43
CA TYR A 624 33.93 -20.61 1.61
C TYR A 624 33.66 -20.99 3.07
N HIS A 625 32.81 -21.98 3.32
CA HIS A 625 32.61 -22.57 4.66
C HIS A 625 32.77 -24.11 4.60
N CYS A 626 33.12 -24.75 5.72
CA CYS A 626 33.27 -26.21 5.78
C CYS A 626 31.89 -26.88 5.92
N SER A 627 31.57 -27.83 5.04
CA SER A 627 30.24 -28.47 4.96
C SER A 627 30.32 -29.96 4.66
N HIS A 628 29.29 -30.72 5.04
CA HIS A 628 29.19 -32.15 4.77
C HIS A 628 28.41 -32.39 3.47
N VAL A 629 29.07 -33.00 2.47
CA VAL A 629 28.52 -33.30 1.14
C VAL A 629 28.76 -34.77 0.83
N ASP A 630 27.71 -35.47 0.40
CA ASP A 630 27.67 -36.92 0.18
C ASP A 630 28.19 -37.73 1.39
N ASP A 631 29.40 -38.26 1.33
CA ASP A 631 30.05 -39.12 2.34
C ASP A 631 31.23 -38.43 3.05
N GLY A 632 31.39 -37.09 2.96
CA GLY A 632 32.54 -36.41 3.56
C GLY A 632 32.42 -34.89 3.75
N TYR A 633 33.42 -34.32 4.42
CA TYR A 633 33.51 -32.88 4.68
C TYR A 633 34.41 -32.19 3.65
N THR A 634 33.94 -31.06 3.09
CA THR A 634 34.71 -30.21 2.17
C THR A 634 34.36 -28.73 2.36
N TYR A 635 35.28 -27.84 2.03
CA TYR A 635 34.91 -26.43 1.84
C TYR A 635 34.00 -26.29 0.62
N VAL A 636 32.87 -25.60 0.79
CA VAL A 636 31.92 -25.23 -0.27
C VAL A 636 31.83 -23.72 -0.39
N GLN A 637 31.61 -23.20 -1.59
CA GLN A 637 31.44 -21.77 -1.84
C GLN A 637 30.02 -21.34 -1.44
N ILE A 638 29.91 -20.19 -0.77
CA ILE A 638 28.62 -19.58 -0.38
C ILE A 638 28.44 -18.20 -1.02
N PRO A 639 27.20 -17.79 -1.34
CA PRO A 639 26.94 -16.46 -1.88
C PRO A 639 27.02 -15.38 -0.79
N TYR A 640 27.37 -14.16 -1.19
CA TYR A 640 27.60 -13.03 -0.28
C TYR A 640 26.45 -12.74 0.70
N TRP A 641 25.18 -12.91 0.30
CA TRP A 641 24.04 -12.66 1.19
C TRP A 641 23.93 -13.68 2.33
N GLU A 642 24.44 -14.89 2.15
CA GLU A 642 24.52 -15.92 3.19
C GLU A 642 25.76 -15.76 4.08
N VAL A 643 26.79 -15.01 3.67
CA VAL A 643 27.98 -14.74 4.50
C VAL A 643 27.59 -14.11 5.85
N ASN A 644 26.60 -13.22 5.88
CA ASN A 644 26.09 -12.64 7.14
C ASN A 644 25.36 -13.68 8.03
N TYR A 645 24.76 -14.73 7.44
CA TYR A 645 24.09 -15.81 8.17
C TYR A 645 25.10 -16.84 8.69
N TYR A 646 26.12 -17.21 7.90
CA TYR A 646 27.18 -18.09 8.36
C TYR A 646 28.10 -17.40 9.39
N ASN A 647 28.45 -16.13 9.19
CA ASN A 647 29.16 -15.35 10.20
C ASN A 647 28.32 -15.15 11.47
N SER A 648 27.00 -15.04 11.35
CA SER A 648 26.05 -15.01 12.48
C SER A 648 26.09 -16.32 13.27
N LEU A 649 26.06 -17.47 12.59
CA LEU A 649 26.24 -18.78 13.23
C LEU A 649 27.63 -18.96 13.87
N HIS A 650 28.69 -18.48 13.23
CA HIS A 650 30.06 -18.53 13.78
C HIS A 650 30.24 -17.58 14.98
N GLU A 651 29.67 -16.38 14.92
CA GLU A 651 29.55 -15.49 16.08
C GLU A 651 28.74 -16.16 17.18
N SER A 652 27.68 -16.92 16.86
CA SER A 652 26.85 -17.64 17.84
C SER A 652 27.60 -18.74 18.63
N GLY A 653 28.60 -19.37 18.02
CA GLY A 653 29.53 -20.29 18.69
C GLY A 653 30.55 -19.58 19.59
N ASN A 654 30.79 -18.29 19.36
CA ASN A 654 31.66 -17.41 20.16
C ASN A 654 30.88 -16.54 21.16
N LEU A 655 29.55 -16.46 21.07
CA LEU A 655 28.69 -15.85 22.09
C LEU A 655 28.89 -16.62 23.40
N GLU A 656 29.17 -15.89 24.49
CA GLU A 656 29.31 -16.51 25.81
C GLU A 656 28.11 -17.43 26.11
N PRO A 657 28.34 -18.69 26.56
CA PRO A 657 27.27 -19.61 26.92
C PRO A 657 26.32 -18.93 27.91
N CYS A 658 25.05 -18.82 27.54
CA CYS A 658 24.11 -18.03 28.33
C CYS A 658 23.86 -18.62 29.71
N ASN A 659 23.54 -17.74 30.65
CA ASN A 659 23.61 -18.04 32.06
C ASN A 659 22.20 -18.37 32.61
N PRO A 660 21.91 -19.62 33.01
CA PRO A 660 20.59 -20.02 33.52
C PRO A 660 20.24 -19.43 34.90
N GLN A 661 21.01 -18.45 35.39
CA GLN A 661 20.75 -17.66 36.60
C GLN A 661 19.82 -16.46 36.34
N SER A 662 19.31 -16.28 35.12
CA SER A 662 18.34 -15.25 34.76
C SER A 662 16.91 -15.81 34.81
N ASP A 663 16.06 -15.23 35.66
CA ASP A 663 14.61 -15.51 35.71
C ASP A 663 13.83 -14.98 34.47
N THR A 664 14.54 -14.61 33.39
CA THR A 664 13.98 -14.05 32.15
C THR A 664 14.73 -14.60 30.94
N LEU A 665 14.03 -14.69 29.79
CA LEU A 665 14.59 -15.18 28.53
C LEU A 665 15.86 -14.40 28.14
N GLU A 666 17.03 -15.03 28.29
CA GLU A 666 18.26 -14.48 27.72
C GLU A 666 18.20 -14.63 26.20
N TYR A 667 18.36 -13.52 25.50
CA TYR A 667 18.45 -13.45 24.05
C TYR A 667 19.56 -12.48 23.65
N LYS A 668 20.23 -12.77 22.54
CA LYS A 668 21.36 -12.01 22.02
C LYS A 668 21.04 -11.61 20.58
N ARG A 669 21.45 -10.40 20.21
CA ARG A 669 21.49 -9.94 18.82
C ARG A 669 22.96 -9.79 18.45
N ASP A 670 23.38 -10.48 17.41
CA ASP A 670 24.76 -10.47 16.93
C ASP A 670 25.09 -9.19 16.12
N SER A 671 26.32 -9.12 15.61
CA SER A 671 26.77 -7.99 14.79
C SER A 671 26.08 -7.90 13.41
N TYR A 672 25.50 -8.99 12.90
CA TYR A 672 24.83 -9.09 11.60
C TYR A 672 23.33 -8.75 11.67
N GLY A 673 22.76 -8.87 12.86
CA GLY A 673 21.42 -8.46 13.23
C GLY A 673 20.41 -9.58 13.46
N TYR A 674 20.84 -10.85 13.44
CA TYR A 674 20.00 -12.00 13.77
C TYR A 674 19.81 -12.15 15.28
N TYR A 675 18.82 -12.96 15.68
CA TYR A 675 18.43 -13.15 17.06
C TYR A 675 18.62 -14.60 17.50
N TYR A 676 19.30 -14.78 18.63
CA TYR A 676 19.47 -16.06 19.31
C TYR A 676 18.82 -16.01 20.68
N TYR A 677 18.23 -17.12 21.13
CA TYR A 677 17.68 -17.28 22.47
C TYR A 677 18.20 -18.56 23.13
N CYS A 678 18.04 -18.66 24.44
CA CYS A 678 18.59 -19.78 25.20
C CYS A 678 17.62 -20.95 25.36
N VAL A 679 18.12 -22.14 25.04
CA VAL A 679 17.43 -23.42 25.17
C VAL A 679 18.29 -24.41 25.98
N GLU A 680 17.65 -25.23 26.80
CA GLU A 680 18.28 -26.37 27.46
C GLU A 680 18.07 -27.63 26.62
N GLU A 681 19.16 -28.25 26.17
CA GLU A 681 19.14 -29.52 25.43
C GLU A 681 20.07 -30.53 26.12
N GLY A 682 19.50 -31.64 26.59
CA GLY A 682 20.27 -32.72 27.24
C GLY A 682 20.88 -32.38 28.60
N GLY A 683 20.58 -31.21 29.17
CA GLY A 683 21.21 -30.66 30.38
C GLY A 683 22.35 -29.67 30.10
N GLU A 684 22.56 -29.30 28.84
CA GLU A 684 23.45 -28.20 28.42
C GLU A 684 22.63 -27.02 27.92
N TRP A 685 23.09 -25.80 28.18
CA TRP A 685 22.44 -24.56 27.73
C TRP A 685 23.14 -24.02 26.47
N LYS A 686 22.35 -23.74 25.42
CA LYS A 686 22.84 -23.37 24.08
C LYS A 686 22.06 -22.18 23.52
N ASN A 687 22.73 -21.40 22.67
CA ASN A 687 22.11 -20.34 21.88
C ASN A 687 21.46 -20.96 20.63
N GLU A 688 20.14 -20.91 20.49
CA GLU A 688 19.39 -21.35 19.31
C GLU A 688 18.90 -20.13 18.51
N LEU A 689 19.01 -20.18 17.18
CA LEU A 689 18.52 -19.13 16.28
C LEU A 689 16.99 -19.04 16.33
N ILE A 690 16.43 -17.83 16.35
CA ILE A 690 14.97 -17.63 16.42
C ILE A 690 14.48 -16.46 15.57
N GLU A 691 13.38 -16.71 14.86
CA GLU A 691 12.66 -15.68 14.11
C GLU A 691 12.11 -14.56 15.01
N LEU A 692 12.13 -13.33 14.50
CA LEU A 692 11.85 -12.11 15.26
C LEU A 692 10.50 -12.16 16.00
N ASP A 693 9.44 -12.60 15.32
CA ASP A 693 8.09 -12.65 15.90
C ASP A 693 7.92 -13.81 16.90
N SER A 694 8.57 -14.95 16.64
CA SER A 694 8.64 -16.06 17.59
C SER A 694 9.39 -15.66 18.88
N LEU A 695 10.44 -14.85 18.76
CA LEU A 695 11.14 -14.30 19.92
C LEU A 695 10.28 -13.30 20.69
N LYS A 696 9.53 -12.42 20.01
CA LYS A 696 8.58 -11.50 20.68
C LYS A 696 7.60 -12.28 21.55
N GLU A 697 6.97 -13.33 21.05
CA GLU A 697 6.00 -14.09 21.86
C GLU A 697 6.65 -14.83 23.03
N LYS A 698 7.82 -15.47 22.86
CA LYS A 698 8.56 -16.05 24.00
C LYS A 698 8.93 -15.00 25.06
N LEU A 699 9.32 -13.79 24.63
CA LEU A 699 9.62 -12.69 25.54
C LEU A 699 8.39 -12.17 26.29
N VAL A 700 7.20 -12.22 25.67
CA VAL A 700 5.93 -11.93 26.34
C VAL A 700 5.60 -13.02 27.35
N ASP A 701 5.77 -14.30 27.00
CA ASP A 701 5.46 -15.41 27.91
C ASP A 701 6.35 -15.43 29.15
N GLU A 702 7.68 -15.25 29.02
CA GLU A 702 8.54 -15.12 30.21
C GLU A 702 8.21 -13.85 31.02
N TRP A 703 7.90 -12.73 30.36
CA TRP A 703 7.47 -11.53 31.08
C TRP A 703 6.16 -11.73 31.84
N VAL A 704 5.16 -12.41 31.26
CA VAL A 704 3.89 -12.74 31.94
C VAL A 704 4.15 -13.54 33.21
N LYS A 705 5.10 -14.50 33.22
CA LYS A 705 5.50 -15.24 34.44
C LYS A 705 6.12 -14.35 35.52
N THR A 706 6.76 -13.23 35.16
CA THR A 706 7.32 -12.27 36.14
C THR A 706 6.29 -11.30 36.72
N LEU A 707 5.05 -11.27 36.21
CA LEU A 707 3.99 -10.42 36.74
C LEU A 707 3.37 -11.03 38.01
N GLU A 708 2.91 -10.17 38.92
CA GLU A 708 2.21 -10.63 40.13
C GLU A 708 0.92 -11.39 39.75
N PRO A 709 0.69 -12.61 40.28
CA PRO A 709 -0.52 -13.36 39.99
C PRO A 709 -1.81 -12.58 40.30
N CYS A 710 -2.77 -12.69 39.39
CA CYS A 710 -4.04 -12.01 39.51
C CYS A 710 -4.92 -12.66 40.60
N ASN A 711 -5.37 -11.84 41.57
CA ASN A 711 -6.41 -12.18 42.54
C ASN A 711 -7.56 -11.16 42.39
N ALA A 712 -8.79 -11.62 42.22
CA ALA A 712 -9.96 -10.77 41.97
C ALA A 712 -10.24 -9.74 43.08
N GLU A 713 -9.83 -10.03 44.32
CA GLU A 713 -10.02 -9.13 45.47
C GLU A 713 -9.04 -7.94 45.46
N ASN A 714 -7.80 -8.16 45.00
CA ASN A 714 -6.65 -7.26 45.26
C ASN A 714 -5.87 -6.85 44.00
N ALA A 715 -6.14 -7.46 42.85
CA ALA A 715 -5.45 -7.23 41.59
C ALA A 715 -6.38 -6.94 40.40
N ARG A 716 -7.71 -6.90 40.62
CA ARG A 716 -8.64 -6.41 39.60
C ARG A 716 -8.26 -4.99 39.20
N TRP A 717 -8.21 -4.75 37.89
CA TRP A 717 -7.72 -3.53 37.26
C TRP A 717 -6.19 -3.33 37.23
N LYS A 718 -5.37 -4.30 37.68
CA LYS A 718 -3.96 -4.29 37.29
C LYS A 718 -3.83 -4.48 35.78
N ARG A 719 -2.98 -3.66 35.16
CA ARG A 719 -2.67 -3.68 33.73
C ARG A 719 -1.19 -3.39 33.52
N TYR A 720 -0.61 -4.07 32.54
CA TYR A 720 0.81 -4.06 32.25
C TYR A 720 1.01 -3.90 30.74
N TYR A 721 2.02 -3.12 30.36
CA TYR A 721 2.47 -3.05 28.98
C TYR A 721 3.99 -3.05 28.96
N LYS A 722 4.57 -3.67 27.93
CA LYS A 722 6.02 -3.69 27.72
C LYS A 722 6.29 -3.67 26.22
N SER A 723 7.37 -2.98 25.83
CA SER A 723 7.82 -2.98 24.44
C SER A 723 8.89 -4.05 24.26
N PHE A 724 8.68 -4.93 23.28
CA PHE A 724 9.60 -5.99 22.89
C PHE A 724 9.99 -5.73 21.43
N LEU A 725 11.28 -5.48 21.20
CA LEU A 725 11.83 -5.31 19.84
C LEU A 725 11.02 -4.29 19.01
N TYR A 726 10.80 -3.12 19.62
CA TYR A 726 10.00 -1.97 19.14
C TYR A 726 8.48 -2.16 19.07
N GLU A 727 7.94 -3.34 19.32
CA GLU A 727 6.50 -3.61 19.31
C GLU A 727 5.91 -3.64 20.73
N LYS A 728 4.73 -3.05 20.94
CA LYS A 728 4.07 -3.06 22.25
C LYS A 728 3.26 -4.34 22.45
N ARG A 729 3.30 -4.88 23.67
CA ARG A 729 2.47 -6.01 24.12
C ARG A 729 1.79 -5.66 25.45
N TYR A 730 0.58 -6.16 25.61
CA TYR A 730 -0.34 -5.74 26.66
C TYR A 730 -0.88 -6.93 27.44
N VAL A 731 -0.97 -6.78 28.76
CA VAL A 731 -1.44 -7.81 29.69
C VAL A 731 -2.32 -7.18 30.76
N VAL A 732 -3.43 -7.84 31.13
CA VAL A 732 -4.39 -7.37 32.13
C VAL A 732 -4.80 -8.49 33.10
N CYS A 733 -5.17 -8.13 34.33
CA CYS A 733 -5.76 -9.04 35.31
C CYS A 733 -7.29 -9.09 35.19
N ASP A 734 -7.81 -10.09 34.47
CA ASP A 734 -9.22 -10.17 34.11
C ASP A 734 -9.74 -11.61 34.16
N TYR A 735 -11.05 -11.80 33.97
CA TYR A 735 -11.62 -13.14 33.81
C TYR A 735 -11.36 -13.67 32.40
N ASP A 736 -10.89 -14.92 32.28
CA ASP A 736 -10.81 -15.65 31.01
C ASP A 736 -12.18 -16.22 30.57
N MET A 737 -12.19 -16.93 29.43
CA MET A 737 -13.40 -17.52 28.85
C MET A 737 -14.02 -18.64 29.70
N ASP A 738 -13.24 -19.26 30.59
CA ASP A 738 -13.68 -20.30 31.54
C ASP A 738 -13.99 -19.68 32.92
N SER A 739 -14.19 -18.36 32.98
CA SER A 739 -14.45 -17.56 34.19
C SER A 739 -13.34 -17.61 35.26
N ASN A 740 -12.09 -18.00 34.93
CA ASN A 740 -10.96 -17.92 35.86
C ASN A 740 -10.32 -16.52 35.85
N PHE A 741 -10.00 -15.98 37.02
CA PHE A 741 -9.36 -14.67 37.11
C PHE A 741 -7.83 -14.78 36.98
N THR A 742 -7.27 -14.28 35.87
CA THR A 742 -5.90 -14.60 35.42
C THR A 742 -5.23 -13.44 34.67
N LEU A 743 -3.95 -13.64 34.27
CA LEU A 743 -3.21 -12.72 33.39
C LEU A 743 -3.58 -13.01 31.92
N LEU A 744 -4.33 -12.12 31.28
CA LEU A 744 -4.65 -12.23 29.85
C LEU A 744 -3.67 -11.42 29.00
N LYS A 745 -3.06 -12.05 27.99
CA LYS A 745 -2.49 -11.34 26.83
C LYS A 745 -3.65 -10.70 26.05
N VAL A 746 -3.55 -9.40 25.75
CA VAL A 746 -4.60 -8.64 25.03
C VAL A 746 -3.99 -7.68 24.00
N ASP A 747 -4.82 -7.08 23.14
CA ASP A 747 -4.38 -6.08 22.16
C ASP A 747 -4.46 -4.62 22.69
N GLU A 748 -4.11 -3.65 21.84
CA GLU A 748 -4.16 -2.22 22.19
C GLU A 748 -5.59 -1.69 22.41
N PRO A 749 -6.60 -1.96 21.55
CA PRO A 749 -8.01 -1.71 21.82
C PRO A 749 -8.53 -2.19 23.20
N TYR A 750 -8.32 -3.45 23.58
CA TYR A 750 -8.81 -3.98 24.85
C TYR A 750 -8.10 -3.31 26.03
N TYR A 751 -6.76 -3.22 25.95
CA TYR A 751 -5.94 -2.54 26.96
C TYR A 751 -6.31 -1.05 27.13
N SER A 752 -6.76 -0.40 26.07
CA SER A 752 -7.15 1.03 26.08
C SER A 752 -8.54 1.27 26.67
N ASN A 753 -9.48 0.34 26.50
CA ASN A 753 -10.81 0.40 27.14
C ASN A 753 -10.78 -0.01 28.63
N TYR A 754 -9.79 -0.80 29.05
CA TYR A 754 -9.70 -1.37 30.38
C TYR A 754 -9.70 -0.36 31.57
N PRO A 755 -9.10 0.84 31.47
CA PRO A 755 -9.20 1.87 32.53
C PRO A 755 -10.60 2.48 32.67
N GLU A 756 -11.41 2.46 31.61
CA GLU A 756 -12.79 2.94 31.68
C GLU A 756 -13.65 1.94 32.46
N ARG A 757 -13.45 0.62 32.24
CA ARG A 757 -14.03 -0.43 33.08
C ARG A 757 -13.63 -0.27 34.55
N GLU A 758 -12.35 0.01 34.82
CA GLU A 758 -11.84 0.30 36.16
C GLU A 758 -12.56 1.49 36.81
N TYR A 759 -12.67 2.62 36.10
CA TYR A 759 -13.36 3.81 36.57
C TYR A 759 -14.84 3.51 36.89
N LEU A 760 -15.56 2.94 35.92
CA LEU A 760 -16.97 2.60 36.04
C LEU A 760 -17.26 1.62 37.19
N MET A 761 -16.32 0.73 37.53
CA MET A 761 -16.47 -0.27 38.60
C MET A 761 -15.94 0.19 39.97
N LYS A 762 -15.10 1.24 40.05
CA LYS A 762 -14.58 1.79 41.33
C LYS A 762 -15.36 2.98 41.86
N VAL A 763 -16.02 3.75 40.99
CA VAL A 763 -16.75 4.99 41.36
C VAL A 763 -18.11 4.72 42.01
N LYS A 764 -18.60 3.49 41.92
CA LYS A 764 -19.91 3.04 42.39
C LYS A 764 -19.72 1.88 43.37
N PRO A 765 -20.47 1.77 44.47
CA PRO A 765 -20.61 0.48 45.13
C PRO A 765 -21.28 -0.48 44.13
N PRO A 766 -20.80 -1.74 43.98
CA PRO A 766 -21.49 -2.73 43.17
C PRO A 766 -22.89 -2.97 43.76
N LEU A 767 -23.86 -3.23 42.89
CA LEU A 767 -25.21 -3.60 43.32
C LEU A 767 -25.16 -4.94 44.08
N GLU A 768 -25.82 -5.01 45.23
CA GLU A 768 -25.93 -6.27 45.99
C GLU A 768 -26.63 -7.34 45.15
N ALA A 769 -26.28 -8.61 45.36
CA ALA A 769 -26.93 -9.72 44.66
C ALA A 769 -28.41 -9.83 45.08
N CYS A 770 -29.30 -10.05 44.13
CA CYS A 770 -30.73 -10.21 44.41
C CYS A 770 -31.01 -11.43 45.29
N SER A 771 -31.87 -11.29 46.29
CA SER A 771 -32.35 -12.42 47.09
C SER A 771 -33.25 -13.35 46.27
N GLU A 772 -33.41 -14.60 46.71
CA GLU A 772 -34.35 -15.55 46.09
C GLU A 772 -35.78 -15.00 46.04
N GLU A 773 -36.19 -14.23 47.05
CA GLU A 773 -37.51 -13.56 47.09
C GLU A 773 -37.62 -12.46 46.02
N GLN A 774 -36.57 -11.63 45.84
CA GLN A 774 -36.52 -10.62 44.78
C GLN A 774 -36.48 -11.24 43.39
N MET A 775 -35.82 -12.40 43.23
CA MET A 775 -35.79 -13.15 41.98
C MET A 775 -37.14 -13.81 41.69
N ALA A 776 -37.81 -14.41 42.67
CA ALA A 776 -39.14 -14.99 42.52
C ALA A 776 -40.22 -13.92 42.24
N ALA A 777 -40.10 -12.72 42.83
CA ALA A 777 -41.02 -11.61 42.62
C ALA A 777 -41.02 -11.04 41.19
N ARG A 778 -39.98 -11.35 40.39
CA ARG A 778 -39.88 -10.96 38.96
C ARG A 778 -40.82 -11.75 38.04
N GLY A 779 -41.39 -12.86 38.51
CA GLY A 779 -42.27 -13.74 37.74
C GLY A 779 -41.57 -14.97 37.16
N THR A 780 -42.31 -15.80 36.43
CA THR A 780 -41.79 -17.06 35.85
C THR A 780 -40.79 -16.77 34.72
N PRO A 781 -39.57 -17.35 34.74
CA PRO A 781 -38.59 -17.22 33.67
C PRO A 781 -39.13 -17.56 32.28
N VAL A 782 -38.76 -16.75 31.28
CA VAL A 782 -39.06 -17.00 29.88
C VAL A 782 -37.98 -17.91 29.28
N GLU A 783 -38.38 -19.11 28.90
CA GLU A 783 -37.45 -20.13 28.38
C GLU A 783 -37.29 -20.11 26.87
N VAL A 784 -36.11 -20.53 26.41
CA VAL A 784 -35.75 -20.59 24.99
C VAL A 784 -36.44 -21.78 24.32
N VAL A 785 -37.19 -21.50 23.24
CA VAL A 785 -37.86 -22.48 22.41
C VAL A 785 -37.38 -22.30 20.96
N ASN A 786 -36.78 -23.33 20.38
CA ASN A 786 -36.31 -23.35 18.98
C ASN A 786 -35.39 -22.16 18.59
N GLY A 787 -34.56 -21.66 19.51
CA GLY A 787 -33.65 -20.52 19.24
C GLY A 787 -34.32 -19.14 19.33
N SER A 788 -35.47 -19.03 20.00
CA SER A 788 -36.11 -17.75 20.30
C SER A 788 -36.77 -17.77 21.68
N ILE A 789 -37.13 -16.59 22.19
CA ILE A 789 -38.07 -16.43 23.32
C ILE A 789 -39.29 -15.61 22.87
N THR A 790 -40.46 -15.95 23.38
CA THR A 790 -41.65 -15.09 23.25
C THR A 790 -41.87 -14.34 24.56
N ASP A 791 -41.78 -13.00 24.53
CA ASP A 791 -42.01 -12.15 25.69
C ASP A 791 -43.51 -12.18 26.06
N PRO A 792 -43.89 -12.65 27.26
CA PRO A 792 -45.30 -12.79 27.65
C PRO A 792 -45.99 -11.45 27.91
N ARG A 793 -45.26 -10.32 27.89
CA ARG A 793 -45.78 -8.98 28.20
C ARG A 793 -46.37 -8.28 26.98
N ASP A 794 -45.79 -8.48 25.80
CA ASP A 794 -46.26 -7.90 24.53
C ASP A 794 -46.49 -8.94 23.40
N GLY A 795 -46.12 -10.20 23.63
CA GLY A 795 -46.23 -11.29 22.66
C GLY A 795 -45.18 -11.29 21.57
N ARG A 796 -44.14 -10.43 21.63
CA ARG A 796 -43.06 -10.42 20.64
C ARG A 796 -42.14 -11.63 20.79
N ASN A 797 -41.81 -12.24 19.67
CA ASN A 797 -40.76 -13.26 19.60
C ASN A 797 -39.41 -12.59 19.28
N TYR A 798 -38.37 -12.94 20.03
CA TYR A 798 -37.00 -12.46 19.85
C TYR A 798 -36.06 -13.66 19.67
N ARG A 799 -35.26 -13.64 18.61
CA ARG A 799 -34.19 -14.63 18.36
C ARG A 799 -33.08 -14.49 19.40
N VAL A 800 -32.51 -15.62 19.81
CA VAL A 800 -31.40 -15.67 20.77
C VAL A 800 -30.22 -16.47 20.22
N VAL A 801 -29.01 -16.18 20.69
CA VAL A 801 -27.78 -16.92 20.37
C VAL A 801 -26.96 -17.15 21.64
N THR A 802 -26.33 -18.32 21.74
CA THR A 802 -25.38 -18.63 22.82
C THR A 802 -23.97 -18.43 22.31
N ILE A 803 -23.17 -17.61 23.00
CA ILE A 803 -21.80 -17.25 22.64
C ILE A 803 -20.95 -17.36 23.91
N GLY A 804 -19.99 -18.27 23.92
CA GLY A 804 -19.34 -18.71 25.16
C GLY A 804 -20.37 -19.35 26.10
N GLU A 805 -20.29 -19.02 27.39
CA GLU A 805 -21.26 -19.47 28.41
C GLU A 805 -22.62 -18.74 28.31
N GLN A 806 -22.66 -17.57 27.66
CA GLN A 806 -23.79 -16.62 27.79
C GLN A 806 -24.80 -16.74 26.65
N THR A 807 -26.10 -16.63 26.96
CA THR A 807 -27.17 -16.59 25.96
C THR A 807 -27.75 -15.19 25.83
N TRP A 808 -27.63 -14.61 24.64
CA TRP A 808 -27.97 -13.22 24.34
C TRP A 808 -29.17 -13.12 23.41
N MET A 809 -29.97 -12.06 23.55
CA MET A 809 -30.85 -11.61 22.48
C MET A 809 -30.02 -11.21 21.24
N ALA A 810 -30.34 -11.81 20.10
CA ALA A 810 -29.77 -11.49 18.79
C ALA A 810 -30.47 -10.30 18.12
N GLU A 811 -31.57 -9.84 18.70
CA GLU A 811 -32.36 -8.68 18.27
C GLU A 811 -32.46 -7.65 19.39
N ASN A 812 -32.70 -6.39 19.06
CA ASN A 812 -32.85 -5.33 20.05
C ASN A 812 -34.26 -5.37 20.67
N LEU A 813 -34.38 -5.23 22.00
CA LEU A 813 -35.64 -5.26 22.73
C LEU A 813 -36.61 -4.17 22.22
N GLY A 814 -37.88 -4.52 22.02
CA GLY A 814 -38.91 -3.63 21.47
C GLY A 814 -40.15 -3.42 22.35
N TYR A 815 -40.12 -3.91 23.59
CA TYR A 815 -41.21 -3.83 24.57
C TYR A 815 -41.67 -2.40 24.85
N TYR A 816 -43.00 -2.16 24.82
CA TYR A 816 -43.61 -0.88 25.18
C TYR A 816 -45.08 -1.04 25.57
N ASP A 817 -45.33 -0.96 26.88
CA ASP A 817 -46.65 -0.73 27.45
C ASP A 817 -46.52 0.28 28.60
N THR A 818 -47.02 1.50 28.42
CA THR A 818 -47.01 2.57 29.44
C THR A 818 -48.08 2.42 30.52
N LEU A 819 -49.04 1.50 30.37
CA LEU A 819 -50.03 1.15 31.38
C LEU A 819 -49.46 0.10 32.34
N ALA A 820 -48.80 -0.93 31.81
CA ALA A 820 -48.10 -1.94 32.60
C ALA A 820 -46.76 -1.44 33.18
N ALA A 821 -46.04 -0.58 32.45
CA ALA A 821 -44.76 0.01 32.85
C ALA A 821 -44.78 1.56 32.74
N PRO A 822 -45.37 2.28 33.72
CA PRO A 822 -45.49 3.74 33.69
C PRO A 822 -44.14 4.49 33.63
N ASN A 823 -43.04 3.85 33.99
CA ASN A 823 -41.69 4.40 33.85
C ASN A 823 -41.22 4.51 32.38
N LEU A 824 -41.96 4.00 31.40
CA LEU A 824 -41.70 4.19 29.97
C LEU A 824 -42.26 5.50 29.41
N VAL A 825 -43.13 6.21 30.15
CA VAL A 825 -43.77 7.46 29.69
C VAL A 825 -42.71 8.54 29.47
N ASN A 826 -42.54 8.95 28.21
CA ASN A 826 -41.47 9.85 27.75
C ASN A 826 -40.04 9.34 28.07
N ARG A 827 -39.87 8.02 28.20
CA ARG A 827 -38.59 7.35 28.55
C ARG A 827 -38.23 6.15 27.69
N SER A 828 -39.03 5.85 26.68
CA SER A 828 -38.59 5.12 25.49
C SER A 828 -38.74 6.00 24.26
N ASP A 829 -37.84 5.82 23.30
CA ASP A 829 -37.91 6.40 21.96
C ASP A 829 -37.80 5.27 20.91
N CYS A 830 -37.85 5.64 19.64
CA CYS A 830 -37.35 4.82 18.54
C CYS A 830 -35.95 5.31 18.13
N SER A 831 -35.39 4.76 17.05
CA SER A 831 -34.38 5.51 16.29
C SER A 831 -35.00 6.77 15.68
N LYS A 832 -34.23 7.56 14.89
CA LYS A 832 -34.72 8.80 14.23
C LYS A 832 -36.06 8.66 13.48
N VAL A 833 -36.46 7.44 13.12
CA VAL A 833 -37.73 7.13 12.47
C VAL A 833 -38.63 6.36 13.45
N PRO A 834 -39.74 6.95 13.94
CA PRO A 834 -40.67 6.31 14.87
C PRO A 834 -41.27 4.97 14.41
N THR A 835 -41.26 4.67 13.12
CA THR A 835 -41.78 3.39 12.59
C THR A 835 -40.79 2.24 12.69
N LEU A 836 -39.50 2.45 13.01
CA LEU A 836 -38.53 1.36 13.19
C LEU A 836 -38.66 0.60 14.52
N CYS A 837 -39.46 1.10 15.47
CA CYS A 837 -39.71 0.44 16.76
C CYS A 837 -40.27 -1.01 16.67
N SER A 838 -40.69 -1.45 15.48
CA SER A 838 -41.11 -2.83 15.18
C SER A 838 -40.05 -3.69 14.47
N THR A 839 -38.98 -3.11 13.90
CA THR A 839 -38.00 -3.83 13.07
C THR A 839 -36.56 -3.72 13.57
N THR A 840 -36.20 -2.66 14.31
CA THR A 840 -34.84 -2.49 14.87
C THR A 840 -34.82 -2.42 16.40
N GLY A 841 -35.92 -2.84 17.04
CA GLY A 841 -36.15 -2.64 18.47
C GLY A 841 -36.33 -1.17 18.86
N ARG A 842 -36.28 -0.90 20.17
CA ARG A 842 -36.50 0.40 20.79
C ARG A 842 -35.25 0.97 21.43
N LEU A 843 -35.28 2.28 21.61
CA LEU A 843 -34.32 3.04 22.40
C LEU A 843 -34.95 3.36 23.76
N TYR A 844 -34.16 3.26 24.83
CA TYR A 844 -34.66 3.47 26.19
C TYR A 844 -33.72 4.37 26.99
N PHE A 845 -34.26 5.42 27.60
CA PHE A 845 -33.51 6.24 28.55
C PHE A 845 -33.07 5.35 29.71
N TRP A 846 -31.87 5.56 30.25
CA TRP A 846 -31.26 4.61 31.18
C TRP A 846 -32.13 4.30 32.41
N ASP A 847 -32.89 5.28 32.91
CA ASP A 847 -33.84 5.08 34.01
C ASP A 847 -34.99 4.10 33.66
N ALA A 848 -35.46 4.10 32.41
CA ALA A 848 -36.39 3.10 31.91
C ALA A 848 -35.73 1.73 31.69
N VAL A 849 -34.47 1.69 31.24
CA VAL A 849 -33.70 0.44 31.06
C VAL A 849 -33.63 -0.35 32.36
N VAL A 850 -33.27 0.28 33.47
CA VAL A 850 -33.12 -0.40 34.77
C VAL A 850 -34.38 -0.41 35.64
N GLY A 851 -35.42 0.35 35.27
CA GLY A 851 -36.72 0.34 35.97
C GLY A 851 -36.84 1.28 37.17
N VAL A 852 -36.12 2.41 37.19
CA VAL A 852 -36.17 3.41 38.28
C VAL A 852 -36.99 4.65 37.89
N PRO A 853 -37.52 5.44 38.86
CA PRO A 853 -38.15 6.72 38.58
C PRO A 853 -37.15 7.72 37.99
N SER A 854 -37.57 8.54 37.03
CA SER A 854 -36.65 9.46 36.31
C SER A 854 -35.97 10.52 37.18
N ASP A 855 -36.55 10.80 38.35
CA ASP A 855 -36.09 11.73 39.39
C ASP A 855 -35.29 11.03 40.50
N PHE A 856 -34.80 9.81 40.25
CA PHE A 856 -33.99 9.01 41.18
C PHE A 856 -32.81 9.78 41.79
N ASN A 857 -32.28 9.28 42.91
CA ASN A 857 -30.97 9.67 43.46
C ASN A 857 -30.08 8.41 43.68
N ALA A 858 -28.86 8.59 44.19
CA ALA A 858 -27.95 7.47 44.45
C ALA A 858 -28.56 6.41 45.38
N ASP A 859 -29.24 6.84 46.46
CA ASP A 859 -29.94 5.97 47.39
C ASP A 859 -31.05 5.15 46.70
N THR A 860 -31.76 5.76 45.74
CA THR A 860 -32.81 5.09 44.93
C THR A 860 -32.23 3.97 44.08
N ILE A 861 -31.01 4.13 43.55
CA ILE A 861 -30.31 3.07 42.81
C ILE A 861 -29.97 1.92 43.76
N GLN A 862 -29.30 2.22 44.88
CA GLN A 862 -28.85 1.22 45.87
C GLN A 862 -30.01 0.47 46.56
N THR A 863 -31.17 1.11 46.73
CA THR A 863 -32.33 0.52 47.44
C THR A 863 -33.35 -0.16 46.51
N ARG A 864 -33.24 -0.02 45.19
CA ARG A 864 -34.18 -0.63 44.22
C ARG A 864 -33.55 -1.60 43.23
N LEU A 865 -32.25 -1.46 42.95
CA LEU A 865 -31.55 -2.34 42.03
C LEU A 865 -30.69 -3.35 42.78
N CYS A 866 -30.66 -4.56 42.26
CA CYS A 866 -29.81 -5.66 42.71
C CYS A 866 -29.31 -6.41 41.47
N ALA A 867 -28.14 -7.05 41.56
CA ALA A 867 -27.54 -7.81 40.47
C ALA A 867 -28.08 -9.26 40.42
N PRO A 868 -28.41 -9.82 39.25
CA PRO A 868 -28.44 -9.16 37.94
C PRO A 868 -29.66 -8.24 37.78
N VAL A 869 -29.51 -7.10 37.09
CA VAL A 869 -30.57 -6.09 36.95
C VAL A 869 -31.53 -6.49 35.84
N GLN A 870 -32.69 -7.07 36.17
CA GLN A 870 -33.70 -7.37 35.16
C GLN A 870 -34.16 -6.10 34.43
N GLY A 871 -34.50 -5.05 35.17
CA GLY A 871 -34.99 -3.79 34.59
C GLY A 871 -36.13 -4.01 33.60
N ILE A 872 -35.93 -3.57 32.37
CA ILE A 872 -36.90 -3.70 31.26
C ILE A 872 -36.94 -5.09 30.60
N CYS A 873 -36.01 -5.98 30.90
CA CYS A 873 -35.97 -7.33 30.31
C CYS A 873 -37.11 -8.23 30.81
N PRO A 874 -37.50 -9.26 30.03
CA PRO A 874 -38.49 -10.25 30.47
C PRO A 874 -37.97 -11.05 31.67
N ALA A 875 -38.88 -11.71 32.39
CA ALA A 875 -38.50 -12.51 33.56
C ALA A 875 -37.49 -13.62 33.20
N GLY A 876 -36.47 -13.80 34.04
CA GLY A 876 -35.37 -14.74 33.77
C GLY A 876 -34.32 -14.25 32.76
N TRP A 877 -34.37 -12.98 32.37
CA TRP A 877 -33.38 -12.28 31.52
C TRP A 877 -33.04 -10.93 32.15
N HIS A 878 -31.87 -10.37 31.86
CA HIS A 878 -31.42 -9.11 32.46
C HIS A 878 -30.71 -8.16 31.51
N VAL A 879 -30.60 -6.90 31.95
CA VAL A 879 -29.81 -5.85 31.30
C VAL A 879 -28.32 -6.17 31.53
N PRO A 880 -27.51 -6.31 30.47
CA PRO A 880 -26.10 -6.69 30.60
C PRO A 880 -25.30 -5.63 31.35
N SER A 881 -24.38 -6.08 32.18
CA SER A 881 -23.27 -5.29 32.70
C SER A 881 -22.18 -5.06 31.63
N VAL A 882 -21.32 -4.09 31.88
CA VAL A 882 -20.06 -3.88 31.14
C VAL A 882 -19.16 -5.13 31.22
N GLU A 883 -19.25 -5.91 32.30
CA GLU A 883 -18.46 -7.14 32.47
C GLU A 883 -18.90 -8.24 31.50
N GLU A 884 -20.21 -8.44 31.34
CA GLU A 884 -20.79 -9.43 30.42
C GLU A 884 -20.47 -9.07 28.96
N TRP A 885 -20.63 -7.80 28.57
CA TRP A 885 -20.15 -7.32 27.27
C TRP A 885 -18.65 -7.58 27.06
N SER A 886 -17.83 -7.44 28.10
CA SER A 886 -16.38 -7.68 28.03
C SER A 886 -16.04 -9.17 27.85
N ARG A 887 -16.81 -10.08 28.46
CA ARG A 887 -16.70 -11.54 28.27
C ARG A 887 -17.07 -11.95 26.85
N LEU A 888 -18.20 -11.46 26.33
CA LEU A 888 -18.63 -11.64 24.95
C LEU A 888 -17.51 -11.22 23.96
N PHE A 889 -16.89 -10.06 24.19
CA PHE A 889 -15.80 -9.58 23.35
C PHE A 889 -14.57 -10.49 23.37
N GLN A 890 -14.11 -10.91 24.55
CA GLN A 890 -12.96 -11.83 24.63
C GLN A 890 -13.20 -13.12 23.83
N TYR A 891 -14.36 -13.76 24.02
CA TYR A 891 -14.72 -14.99 23.33
C TYR A 891 -14.72 -14.80 21.81
N VAL A 892 -15.33 -13.71 21.32
CA VAL A 892 -15.35 -13.36 19.90
C VAL A 892 -13.94 -13.18 19.33
N SER A 893 -13.06 -12.46 20.04
CA SER A 893 -11.70 -12.22 19.56
C SER A 893 -10.82 -13.48 19.52
N TYR A 894 -11.10 -14.48 20.36
CA TYR A 894 -10.41 -15.77 20.29
C TYR A 894 -10.93 -16.64 19.13
N HIS A 895 -12.23 -16.57 18.84
CA HIS A 895 -12.90 -17.46 17.89
C HIS A 895 -13.13 -16.87 16.48
N ASN A 896 -12.64 -15.67 16.16
CA ASN A 896 -12.92 -14.98 14.88
C ASN A 896 -11.72 -14.76 13.94
N ASN A 897 -10.60 -15.47 14.13
CA ASN A 897 -9.41 -15.42 13.28
C ASN A 897 -8.84 -14.00 13.07
N GLY A 898 -8.92 -13.13 14.08
CA GLY A 898 -8.32 -11.79 14.04
C GLY A 898 -9.21 -10.68 13.46
N ALA A 899 -10.52 -10.88 13.36
CA ALA A 899 -11.47 -9.87 12.87
C ALA A 899 -11.79 -8.72 13.86
N GLY A 900 -11.16 -8.72 15.04
CA GLY A 900 -11.38 -7.76 16.12
C GLY A 900 -12.64 -8.05 16.94
N TYR A 901 -12.69 -7.55 18.18
CA TYR A 901 -13.70 -7.91 19.20
C TYR A 901 -15.17 -7.72 18.79
N GLY A 902 -15.46 -6.86 17.81
CA GLY A 902 -16.82 -6.54 17.38
C GLY A 902 -17.10 -6.71 15.89
N GLY A 903 -16.07 -6.92 15.05
CA GLY A 903 -16.24 -7.03 13.60
C GLY A 903 -17.22 -8.14 13.21
N SER A 904 -17.06 -9.32 13.83
CA SER A 904 -17.89 -10.51 13.63
C SER A 904 -19.21 -10.53 14.42
N LEU A 905 -19.53 -9.48 15.18
CA LEU A 905 -20.82 -9.34 15.88
C LEU A 905 -21.80 -8.42 15.13
N LYS A 906 -21.33 -7.65 14.15
CA LYS A 906 -22.16 -6.71 13.39
C LYS A 906 -23.12 -7.45 12.47
N ALA A 907 -24.37 -6.98 12.40
CA ALA A 907 -25.31 -7.37 11.37
C ALA A 907 -24.71 -7.08 9.97
N GLU A 908 -24.96 -7.96 9.00
CA GLU A 908 -24.38 -7.83 7.65
C GLU A 908 -24.86 -6.57 6.89
N THR A 909 -25.92 -5.92 7.36
CA THR A 909 -26.56 -4.75 6.76
C THR A 909 -26.96 -3.70 7.80
N GLY A 910 -27.40 -2.52 7.32
CA GLY A 910 -27.87 -1.40 8.15
C GLY A 910 -26.78 -0.43 8.61
N TRP A 911 -25.51 -0.75 8.35
CA TRP A 911 -24.35 0.10 8.63
C TRP A 911 -24.03 1.02 7.45
N ALA A 912 -23.54 2.23 7.73
CA ALA A 912 -23.14 3.23 6.72
C ALA A 912 -22.15 2.68 5.67
N VAL A 913 -21.31 1.71 6.07
CA VAL A 913 -20.64 0.79 5.17
C VAL A 913 -20.84 -0.61 5.72
N ASN A 914 -21.33 -1.55 4.89
CA ASN A 914 -21.54 -2.93 5.29
C ASN A 914 -20.24 -3.56 5.84
N PRO A 915 -20.30 -4.33 6.96
CA PRO A 915 -19.11 -4.94 7.56
C PRO A 915 -18.35 -5.83 6.58
N ARG A 916 -17.02 -5.72 6.56
CA ARG A 916 -16.13 -6.57 5.74
C ARG A 916 -16.07 -8.03 6.22
N VAL A 917 -16.57 -8.31 7.42
CA VAL A 917 -16.58 -9.62 8.07
C VAL A 917 -18.03 -9.97 8.41
N LYS A 918 -18.43 -11.21 8.16
CA LYS A 918 -19.78 -11.71 8.43
C LYS A 918 -20.05 -11.89 9.92
N ASP A 919 -21.34 -11.89 10.27
CA ASP A 919 -21.89 -12.18 11.60
C ASP A 919 -21.77 -13.67 11.95
N ILE A 920 -20.55 -14.19 12.08
CA ILE A 920 -20.31 -15.64 12.29
C ILE A 920 -20.81 -16.16 13.65
N PHE A 921 -21.17 -15.26 14.57
CA PHE A 921 -21.81 -15.59 15.86
C PHE A 921 -23.34 -15.39 15.84
N GLY A 922 -23.90 -14.85 14.74
CA GLY A 922 -25.33 -14.57 14.61
C GLY A 922 -25.86 -13.52 15.60
N PHE A 923 -25.00 -12.69 16.18
CA PHE A 923 -25.38 -11.72 17.21
C PHE A 923 -26.06 -10.49 16.60
N SER A 924 -25.69 -10.11 15.38
CA SER A 924 -26.42 -9.15 14.55
C SER A 924 -26.57 -7.75 15.15
N VAL A 925 -25.47 -7.12 15.60
CA VAL A 925 -25.48 -5.69 15.97
C VAL A 925 -25.84 -4.83 14.77
N ALA A 926 -27.07 -4.33 14.75
CA ALA A 926 -27.53 -3.27 13.86
C ALA A 926 -27.37 -1.89 14.55
N PRO A 927 -27.04 -0.82 13.80
CA PRO A 927 -26.96 0.53 14.34
C PRO A 927 -28.36 1.14 14.51
N VAL A 928 -28.69 1.49 15.74
CA VAL A 928 -29.98 2.06 16.13
C VAL A 928 -29.69 3.18 17.12
N SER A 929 -29.72 4.42 16.63
CA SER A 929 -29.32 5.62 17.40
C SER A 929 -29.75 6.93 16.70
N TRP A 930 -29.58 8.06 17.37
CA TRP A 930 -29.63 9.42 16.78
C TRP A 930 -28.37 9.80 16.00
N THR A 931 -27.32 8.97 15.95
CA THR A 931 -26.01 9.35 15.36
C THR A 931 -25.82 8.89 13.92
N THR A 932 -26.89 8.47 13.24
CA THR A 932 -26.88 7.75 11.94
C THR A 932 -26.40 6.29 12.02
N ASP A 933 -26.59 5.58 10.91
CA ASP A 933 -26.06 4.26 10.54
C ASP A 933 -24.54 4.07 10.74
N ALA A 934 -23.81 5.15 11.01
CA ALA A 934 -22.41 5.11 11.40
C ALA A 934 -22.14 4.49 12.79
N SER A 935 -23.11 4.41 13.71
CA SER A 935 -22.90 3.86 15.06
C SER A 935 -24.12 3.23 15.76
N ALA A 936 -23.90 2.09 16.41
CA ALA A 936 -24.81 1.44 17.34
C ALA A 936 -24.41 1.76 18.79
N TYR A 937 -25.39 2.02 19.66
CA TYR A 937 -25.16 2.24 21.09
C TYR A 937 -26.09 1.38 21.95
N PHE A 938 -25.51 0.63 22.89
CA PHE A 938 -26.26 -0.20 23.84
C PHE A 938 -26.12 0.31 25.26
N ALA A 939 -27.23 0.27 26.02
CA ALA A 939 -27.19 0.49 27.45
C ALA A 939 -26.51 -0.68 28.16
N THR A 940 -25.87 -0.39 29.29
CA THR A 940 -25.53 -1.38 30.31
C THR A 940 -26.21 -1.02 31.64
N SER A 941 -26.10 -1.88 32.65
CA SER A 941 -26.73 -1.68 33.96
C SER A 941 -26.06 -0.59 34.84
N GLU A 942 -24.91 -0.02 34.42
CA GLU A 942 -24.06 0.84 35.26
C GLU A 942 -24.17 2.34 34.99
N ILE A 943 -24.11 3.15 36.07
CA ILE A 943 -24.39 4.60 36.03
C ILE A 943 -23.46 5.37 36.98
N ASP A 944 -22.72 6.39 36.50
CA ASP A 944 -22.03 7.33 37.40
C ASP A 944 -23.05 8.29 38.03
N ALA A 945 -23.38 7.98 39.29
CA ALA A 945 -24.18 8.83 40.15
C ALA A 945 -23.33 9.69 41.12
N SER A 946 -21.99 9.63 41.02
CA SER A 946 -21.07 10.40 41.89
C SER A 946 -20.87 11.83 41.40
N SER A 947 -20.86 12.05 40.08
CA SER A 947 -20.67 13.37 39.49
C SER A 947 -21.95 14.21 39.53
N ARG A 948 -21.79 15.54 39.41
CA ARG A 948 -22.92 16.50 39.34
C ARG A 948 -23.74 16.38 38.04
N ILE A 949 -23.22 15.70 37.02
CA ILE A 949 -23.87 15.50 35.72
C ILE A 949 -23.81 14.00 35.45
N ARG A 950 -24.83 13.29 35.93
CA ARG A 950 -24.89 11.83 35.87
C ARG A 950 -24.76 11.31 34.44
N ARG A 951 -24.04 10.20 34.31
CA ARG A 951 -23.76 9.51 33.04
C ARG A 951 -24.05 8.03 33.19
N ASN A 952 -24.40 7.37 32.10
CA ASN A 952 -24.47 5.91 32.07
C ASN A 952 -23.38 5.35 31.16
N ALA A 953 -22.93 4.14 31.48
CA ALA A 953 -22.05 3.39 30.60
C ALA A 953 -22.84 2.98 29.34
N VAL A 954 -22.15 2.99 28.21
CA VAL A 954 -22.66 2.52 26.92
C VAL A 954 -21.59 1.77 26.14
N ILE A 955 -22.03 0.78 25.38
CA ILE A 955 -21.21 0.09 24.39
C ILE A 955 -21.46 0.72 23.03
N GLN A 956 -20.43 1.29 22.41
CA GLN A 956 -20.49 1.83 21.06
C GLN A 956 -19.80 0.89 20.06
N PHE A 957 -20.52 0.51 19.00
CA PHE A 957 -19.94 -0.06 17.79
C PHE A 957 -19.98 0.99 16.68
N THR A 958 -18.92 1.14 15.88
CA THR A 958 -18.87 2.05 14.72
C THR A 958 -18.75 1.27 13.42
N TYR A 959 -19.18 1.83 12.29
CA TYR A 959 -19.08 1.15 10.99
C TYR A 959 -17.63 0.78 10.64
N SER A 960 -16.70 1.73 10.82
CA SER A 960 -15.30 1.65 10.40
C SER A 960 -14.36 0.87 11.33
N SER A 961 -14.70 0.70 12.61
CA SER A 961 -13.85 -0.04 13.57
C SER A 961 -14.20 -1.52 13.64
N GLY A 962 -13.18 -2.39 13.71
CA GLY A 962 -13.34 -3.81 14.07
C GLY A 962 -13.55 -4.06 15.57
N SER A 963 -13.29 -3.06 16.41
CA SER A 963 -13.39 -3.14 17.87
C SER A 963 -14.39 -2.11 18.42
N PRO A 964 -15.33 -2.51 19.30
CA PRO A 964 -16.24 -1.59 19.96
C PRO A 964 -15.51 -0.82 21.08
N THR A 965 -16.13 0.24 21.59
CA THR A 965 -15.63 1.06 22.69
C THR A 965 -16.63 1.17 23.83
N ILE A 966 -16.12 1.23 25.05
CA ILE A 966 -16.88 1.49 26.27
C ILE A 966 -16.78 2.99 26.53
N ASN A 967 -17.92 3.67 26.64
CA ASN A 967 -17.97 5.12 26.85
C ASN A 967 -18.97 5.48 27.95
N GLU A 968 -18.82 6.67 28.52
CA GLU A 968 -19.89 7.33 29.27
C GLU A 968 -20.66 8.31 28.39
N ASP A 969 -22.00 8.21 28.38
CA ASP A 969 -22.87 9.16 27.69
C ASP A 969 -23.90 9.78 28.66
N SER A 970 -24.53 10.88 28.21
CA SER A 970 -25.49 11.63 29.01
C SER A 970 -26.80 10.85 29.20
N MET A 971 -27.34 10.90 30.43
CA MET A 971 -28.69 10.41 30.75
C MET A 971 -29.83 11.08 29.93
N SER A 972 -29.56 12.12 29.13
CA SER A 972 -30.54 12.71 28.20
C SER A 972 -30.66 11.96 26.87
N ARG A 973 -30.18 10.71 26.80
CA ARG A 973 -30.15 9.85 25.61
C ARG A 973 -30.71 8.46 25.93
N SER A 974 -31.13 7.76 24.88
CA SER A 974 -31.90 6.50 24.97
C SER A 974 -31.25 5.37 24.15
N PHE A 975 -30.77 4.31 24.78
CA PHE A 975 -29.89 3.35 24.11
C PHE A 975 -30.62 2.06 23.75
N SER A 976 -30.08 1.30 22.81
CA SER A 976 -30.60 -0.03 22.49
C SER A 976 -30.39 -0.96 23.67
N VAL A 977 -31.32 -1.90 23.88
CA VAL A 977 -31.20 -2.94 24.91
C VAL A 977 -31.16 -4.30 24.22
N ARG A 978 -30.21 -5.14 24.66
CA ARG A 978 -30.18 -6.57 24.37
C ARG A 978 -30.14 -7.26 25.71
N CYS A 979 -31.15 -8.08 25.99
CA CYS A 979 -31.17 -8.83 27.24
C CYS A 979 -30.25 -10.06 27.11
N VAL A 980 -29.67 -10.46 28.22
CA VAL A 980 -28.81 -11.64 28.34
C VAL A 980 -29.33 -12.54 29.46
N LYS A 981 -28.97 -13.82 29.39
CA LYS A 981 -29.24 -14.87 30.36
C LYS A 981 -27.97 -15.72 30.49
N ASP A 982 -27.50 -15.87 31.72
CA ASP A 982 -26.47 -16.82 32.14
C ASP A 982 -27.11 -18.14 32.62
#